data_AF-A0A6P0TH51-F1
#
_entry.id   AF-A0A6P0TH51-F1
#
_cell.length_a   1.000
_cell.length_b   1.000
_cell.length_c   1.000
_cell.angle_alpha   90.00
_cell.angle_beta   90.00
_cell.angle_gamma   90.00
#
_symmetry.space_group_name_H-M   'P 1'
#
loop_
_entity.id
_entity.type
_entity.pdbx_description
1 polymer ?
#
loop_
_entity_poly.entity_id
_entity_poly.type
_entity_poly.pdbx_seq_one_letter_code
_entity_poly.pdbx_strand_id
1 'polypeptide(L)'
;TPLDPPDTDNDGALDFRDLDSDNDGLPDLDEGGLDPDLFDPDRDGVLDNPDTDGDGIPNNVDGTPNVFGDGNGPTSNNVPNSGPNTSDNPDYREIDSDGDGTPDRVEAGLPTGPGSPDVNADGKLDNPTDTDKDGVADSIDFLPGIFGGFDFTDTDGDGIPDSRDLDDDNDGILDTDEGDGDLDTDGDGTPDSLDLDADNDGILDVKEAGHDKADADGDGTVDGSVGENGLPDAVETRPDSNIPSTPVIDTDGDGVRDFQDLDSDNDGINDVIEAGGSDPDGDGIVGNGTPVDADDDGIVDVVDADQGGTPVPVLDIDGDGVEDYRDLDSDNDGVNDVIESGNPDRNGDGQVDGADRDGDGIRDSVDPANGFGDSGGSQTVDTDGDGIPDHRDLDSDNDGINDVIEANNPDANGDGLVDGNDRDGDGIRDSVDPANGFGDNGDPAPTDTDGDGVSDRTDLDSDNDGILDVTEAGHTDGDGDGQVDGNDTDGDGIRDTTDPSPTTFGDSGDTTGVDTDNDGVADYRDLDSDNDGIPDVTEAGGSDPDRNGIVGTGIPQDIDGDGIADDVDPSTGGIPLAVTDGDRDTIPDYRDLDSDNDGIFDLVEHGGLADADNDGRVDGADTDGDGLLDAIDGSNGVFGTGAVPMNPPLDRNGDGIPDFQQLPSSGVVGGSGGSDNIDGTDSDDILNGFSDLDVLDGGLGNDIINGGSQKDNLIGGPGDDILNGGTNDDRMVGNDGEDILNGGSGNDRMFGNKGDDLLNGGNGNDRIKGGKGRDVINGGDGNDKIFGQQKKDTLNGGNGNDLIVGGFGEDLLTGGEGRDRFRYTSSKDFGDRIVDFEIIKDKIDLKRVKGISSMDDLNFIQKGDNGLIQAQVGNKFKTVVKLDDIDVNDLSKHNFNL
;
A
#
# COMPACT_ATOMS: atom_id res chain seq x y z
N THR A 1 53.23 -18.02 -23.37
CA THR A 1 54.61 -18.50 -23.66
C THR A 1 55.46 -17.27 -23.91
N PRO A 2 56.38 -16.89 -23.01
CA PRO A 2 57.25 -15.76 -23.32
C PRO A 2 58.24 -16.21 -24.40
N LEU A 3 58.30 -15.44 -25.49
CA LEU A 3 59.29 -15.62 -26.55
C LEU A 3 60.57 -14.96 -26.05
N ASP A 4 61.66 -15.73 -25.93
CA ASP A 4 62.99 -15.16 -25.66
C ASP A 4 63.33 -14.11 -26.75
N PRO A 5 63.81 -12.90 -26.41
CA PRO A 5 64.24 -11.92 -27.40
C PRO A 5 65.43 -12.43 -28.21
N PRO A 6 65.55 -12.09 -29.51
CA PRO A 6 66.67 -12.53 -30.34
C PRO A 6 67.99 -11.83 -29.97
N ASP A 7 69.10 -12.56 -30.03
CA ASP A 7 70.48 -12.04 -30.10
C ASP A 7 70.80 -11.86 -31.59
N THR A 8 70.49 -10.67 -32.12
CA THR A 8 70.42 -10.49 -33.57
C THR A 8 71.80 -10.34 -34.22
N ASP A 9 72.84 -9.93 -33.47
CA ASP A 9 74.20 -9.79 -33.98
C ASP A 9 75.14 -10.98 -33.66
N ASN A 10 74.66 -11.95 -32.87
CA ASN A 10 75.37 -13.15 -32.43
C ASN A 10 76.64 -12.87 -31.62
N ASP A 11 76.67 -11.78 -30.84
CA ASP A 11 77.76 -11.51 -29.91
C ASP A 11 77.62 -12.24 -28.56
N GLY A 12 76.43 -12.77 -28.27
CA GLY A 12 76.10 -13.54 -27.08
C GLY A 12 75.30 -12.80 -26.01
N ALA A 13 74.84 -11.56 -26.27
CA ALA A 13 73.87 -10.83 -25.47
C ALA A 13 72.51 -10.75 -26.20
N LEU A 14 71.39 -10.84 -25.47
CA LEU A 14 70.04 -10.73 -26.05
C LEU A 14 69.71 -9.25 -26.26
N ASP A 15 69.00 -8.88 -27.32
CA ASP A 15 68.58 -7.48 -27.52
C ASP A 15 67.45 -7.16 -26.52
N PHE A 16 67.66 -6.25 -25.55
CA PHE A 16 66.74 -6.02 -24.41
C PHE A 16 65.76 -4.83 -24.60
N ARG A 17 65.71 -4.20 -25.78
CA ARG A 17 64.81 -3.07 -26.04
C ARG A 17 64.05 -3.32 -27.34
N ASP A 18 62.75 -3.58 -27.20
CA ASP A 18 61.79 -3.28 -28.27
C ASP A 18 61.61 -1.75 -28.29
N LEU A 19 61.62 -1.14 -29.48
CA LEU A 19 61.51 0.32 -29.67
C LEU A 19 60.28 0.70 -30.50
N ASP A 20 59.36 -0.26 -30.65
CA ASP A 20 58.00 -0.14 -31.16
C ASP A 20 57.13 -0.87 -30.14
N SER A 21 57.05 -0.30 -28.93
CA SER A 21 56.57 -1.00 -27.74
C SER A 21 55.11 -1.46 -27.85
N ASP A 22 54.34 -0.84 -28.75
CA ASP A 22 52.95 -1.21 -29.08
C ASP A 22 52.81 -1.92 -30.45
N ASN A 23 53.90 -2.07 -31.20
CA ASN A 23 54.01 -2.81 -32.47
C ASN A 23 53.11 -2.29 -33.59
N ASP A 24 52.88 -0.99 -33.62
CA ASP A 24 52.05 -0.30 -34.60
C ASP A 24 52.81 0.08 -35.90
N GLY A 25 54.15 -0.01 -35.85
CA GLY A 25 55.06 0.28 -36.94
C GLY A 25 55.63 1.71 -36.97
N LEU A 26 55.46 2.49 -35.89
CA LEU A 26 56.12 3.77 -35.63
C LEU A 26 57.04 3.64 -34.40
N PRO A 27 58.33 3.99 -34.48
CA PRO A 27 59.22 3.88 -33.33
C PRO A 27 58.85 4.87 -32.21
N ASP A 28 58.95 4.46 -30.95
CA ASP A 28 58.62 5.27 -29.75
C ASP A 28 59.34 6.64 -29.73
N LEU A 29 60.50 6.74 -30.40
CA LEU A 29 61.28 7.96 -30.59
C LEU A 29 60.63 9.00 -31.53
N ASP A 30 59.78 8.57 -32.48
CA ASP A 30 59.02 9.43 -33.39
C ASP A 30 57.82 10.08 -32.64
N GLU A 31 57.30 9.38 -31.62
CA GLU A 31 56.21 9.86 -30.75
C GLU A 31 56.71 10.87 -29.69
N GLY A 32 57.97 10.74 -29.26
CA GLY A 32 58.66 11.67 -28.34
C GLY A 32 59.15 12.99 -28.95
N GLY A 33 58.94 13.24 -30.25
CA GLY A 33 59.18 14.55 -30.88
C GLY A 33 60.64 14.92 -31.19
N LEU A 34 61.57 13.97 -31.24
CA LEU A 34 62.96 14.19 -31.68
C LEU A 34 63.10 14.04 -33.21
N ASP A 35 64.09 14.71 -33.83
CA ASP A 35 64.31 14.67 -35.29
C ASP A 35 65.04 13.36 -35.71
N PRO A 36 64.37 12.41 -36.37
CA PRO A 36 64.92 11.07 -36.63
C PRO A 36 66.05 11.07 -37.67
N ASP A 37 66.13 12.10 -38.51
CA ASP A 37 67.17 12.23 -39.55
C ASP A 37 68.60 12.35 -38.95
N LEU A 38 68.75 12.47 -37.62
CA LEU A 38 70.04 12.48 -36.92
C LEU A 38 70.50 11.11 -36.38
N PHE A 39 69.59 10.17 -36.11
CA PHE A 39 69.86 8.97 -35.29
C PHE A 39 69.38 7.64 -35.89
N ASP A 40 68.34 7.67 -36.75
CA ASP A 40 67.84 6.54 -37.56
C ASP A 40 67.49 7.08 -38.98
N PRO A 41 68.49 7.22 -39.88
CA PRO A 41 68.31 7.90 -41.16
C PRO A 41 67.51 7.11 -42.21
N ASP A 42 67.40 5.79 -42.07
CA ASP A 42 66.60 4.94 -42.96
C ASP A 42 65.25 4.50 -42.37
N ARG A 43 64.98 4.91 -41.11
CA ARG A 43 63.69 4.83 -40.43
C ARG A 43 63.19 3.41 -40.33
N ASP A 44 64.08 2.52 -39.94
CA ASP A 44 63.76 1.11 -39.70
C ASP A 44 63.59 0.76 -38.22
N GLY A 45 63.62 1.76 -37.33
CA GLY A 45 63.41 1.61 -35.89
C GLY A 45 64.69 1.25 -35.14
N VAL A 46 65.88 1.35 -35.77
CA VAL A 46 67.16 0.92 -35.20
C VAL A 46 68.20 2.05 -35.24
N LEU A 47 68.94 2.22 -34.15
CA LEU A 47 70.01 3.22 -34.05
C LEU A 47 71.27 2.79 -34.82
N ASP A 48 71.69 3.62 -35.77
CA ASP A 48 72.70 3.28 -36.78
C ASP A 48 74.18 3.36 -36.30
N ASN A 49 74.43 3.76 -35.05
CA ASN A 49 75.78 4.00 -34.50
C ASN A 49 76.03 3.27 -33.17
N PRO A 50 77.26 2.76 -32.93
CA PRO A 50 77.59 2.03 -31.71
C PRO A 50 77.58 2.94 -30.48
N ASP A 51 77.07 2.39 -29.38
CA ASP A 51 77.08 2.90 -28.01
C ASP A 51 77.93 1.91 -27.17
N THR A 52 79.06 2.37 -26.60
CA THR A 52 80.07 1.48 -26.02
C THR A 52 79.99 1.33 -24.50
N ASP A 53 79.34 2.26 -23.81
CA ASP A 53 79.04 2.17 -22.38
C ASP A 53 77.57 1.87 -22.10
N GLY A 54 76.69 1.99 -23.10
CA GLY A 54 75.30 1.50 -23.04
C GLY A 54 74.31 2.49 -22.44
N ASP A 55 74.65 3.78 -22.40
CA ASP A 55 73.83 4.83 -21.78
C ASP A 55 72.76 5.41 -22.72
N GLY A 56 72.65 4.88 -23.95
CA GLY A 56 71.68 5.31 -24.96
C GLY A 56 72.15 6.49 -25.82
N ILE A 57 73.35 7.02 -25.62
CA ILE A 57 73.94 8.09 -26.44
C ILE A 57 75.01 7.49 -27.37
N PRO A 58 74.87 7.62 -28.70
CA PRO A 58 75.89 7.12 -29.61
C PRO A 58 77.27 7.75 -29.36
N ASN A 59 78.32 6.93 -29.42
CA ASN A 59 79.72 7.31 -29.15
C ASN A 59 80.26 8.54 -29.89
N ASN A 60 79.62 8.94 -31.00
CA ASN A 60 80.01 10.10 -31.80
C ASN A 60 79.41 11.42 -31.28
N VAL A 61 78.46 11.34 -30.35
CA VAL A 61 77.81 12.47 -29.66
C VAL A 61 78.22 12.52 -28.19
N ASP A 62 78.61 11.38 -27.61
CA ASP A 62 79.16 11.29 -26.26
C ASP A 62 80.60 11.85 -26.18
N GLY A 63 80.82 12.71 -25.17
CA GLY A 63 82.10 13.33 -24.85
C GLY A 63 83.11 12.36 -24.22
N THR A 64 82.65 11.24 -23.66
CA THR A 64 83.46 10.24 -22.95
C THR A 64 82.98 8.79 -23.18
N PRO A 65 83.30 8.17 -24.34
CA PRO A 65 82.71 6.91 -24.88
C PRO A 65 82.96 5.60 -24.11
N ASN A 66 83.26 5.68 -22.82
CA ASN A 66 83.59 4.54 -21.96
C ASN A 66 83.13 4.75 -20.50
N VAL A 67 82.27 5.73 -20.23
CA VAL A 67 81.79 6.10 -18.89
C VAL A 67 80.29 6.42 -18.97
N PHE A 68 79.48 5.45 -18.53
CA PHE A 68 78.02 5.56 -18.46
C PHE A 68 77.59 6.77 -17.61
N GLY A 69 76.69 7.62 -18.14
CA GLY A 69 76.05 8.72 -17.39
C GLY A 69 76.94 9.94 -17.13
N ASP A 70 77.91 10.20 -18.00
CA ASP A 70 78.73 11.40 -17.96
C ASP A 70 77.93 12.62 -18.46
N GLY A 71 77.59 13.55 -17.57
CA GLY A 71 76.78 14.74 -17.88
C GLY A 71 77.39 15.79 -18.84
N ASN A 72 78.20 15.41 -19.84
CA ASN A 72 78.80 16.33 -20.83
C ASN A 72 78.28 16.17 -22.29
N GLY A 73 77.10 15.57 -22.49
CA GLY A 73 76.36 15.65 -23.76
C GLY A 73 75.93 17.09 -24.14
N PRO A 74 75.63 17.38 -25.43
CA PRO A 74 75.36 18.76 -25.86
C PRO A 74 74.07 19.31 -25.24
N THR A 75 74.24 20.19 -24.24
CA THR A 75 73.18 20.99 -23.62
C THR A 75 72.28 21.66 -24.67
N SER A 76 71.00 21.31 -24.70
CA SER A 76 70.02 22.02 -25.51
C SER A 76 69.81 23.42 -24.93
N ASN A 77 69.99 24.44 -25.77
CA ASN A 77 69.64 25.82 -25.44
C ASN A 77 68.16 26.04 -25.79
N ASN A 78 67.28 26.17 -24.79
CA ASN A 78 66.35 27.30 -24.73
C ASN A 78 65.69 27.45 -23.35
N VAL A 79 65.53 28.72 -22.99
CA VAL A 79 65.16 29.28 -21.68
C VAL A 79 63.63 29.53 -21.61
N PRO A 80 63.05 29.99 -20.48
CA PRO A 80 62.06 29.31 -19.64
C PRO A 80 60.64 29.89 -19.78
N ASN A 81 59.59 29.17 -19.35
CA ASN A 81 58.33 29.84 -19.00
C ASN A 81 57.49 29.09 -17.96
N SER A 82 57.55 29.61 -16.72
CA SER A 82 56.51 29.67 -15.67
C SER A 82 55.74 28.41 -15.23
N GLY A 83 56.07 27.93 -14.02
CA GLY A 83 55.24 27.07 -13.15
C GLY A 83 56.05 25.90 -12.58
N PRO A 84 55.93 25.53 -11.29
CA PRO A 84 56.60 24.35 -10.76
C PRO A 84 55.93 23.14 -11.42
N ASN A 85 56.69 22.33 -12.14
CA ASN A 85 56.23 20.99 -12.51
C ASN A 85 57.21 20.01 -11.87
N THR A 86 56.66 19.27 -10.93
CA THR A 86 57.24 18.31 -9.97
C THR A 86 57.17 16.91 -10.54
N SER A 87 57.61 16.71 -11.79
CA SER A 87 57.50 15.42 -12.46
C SER A 87 58.75 15.15 -13.30
N ASP A 88 59.89 15.10 -12.62
CA ASP A 88 60.86 14.05 -12.91
C ASP A 88 60.79 13.12 -11.69
N ASN A 89 60.38 11.87 -11.92
CA ASN A 89 60.27 10.86 -10.87
C ASN A 89 61.68 10.58 -10.32
N PRO A 90 61.90 10.38 -8.99
CA PRO A 90 63.20 10.05 -8.45
C PRO A 90 63.75 8.81 -9.13
N ASP A 91 64.72 9.04 -10.00
CA ASP A 91 65.39 8.03 -10.77
C ASP A 91 66.76 7.90 -10.13
N TYR A 92 66.96 6.83 -9.34
CA TYR A 92 68.15 6.57 -8.53
C TYR A 92 69.46 6.41 -9.34
N ARG A 93 69.47 6.77 -10.63
CA ARG A 93 70.63 6.84 -11.53
C ARG A 93 71.47 8.11 -11.32
N GLU A 94 70.93 9.19 -10.75
CA GLU A 94 71.69 10.41 -10.36
C GLU A 94 71.70 10.66 -8.83
N ILE A 95 72.52 11.62 -8.36
CA ILE A 95 72.65 11.94 -6.91
C ILE A 95 71.63 13.00 -6.46
N ASP A 96 71.07 13.75 -7.40
CA ASP A 96 70.30 15.00 -7.26
C ASP A 96 69.61 15.24 -8.61
N SER A 97 68.54 14.46 -8.85
CA SER A 97 67.88 14.28 -10.15
C SER A 97 67.18 15.54 -10.65
N ASP A 98 66.72 16.41 -9.75
CA ASP A 98 66.13 17.71 -10.10
C ASP A 98 67.15 18.87 -10.09
N GLY A 99 68.36 18.62 -9.59
CA GLY A 99 69.48 19.56 -9.54
C GLY A 99 69.29 20.70 -8.54
N ASP A 100 68.41 20.55 -7.55
CA ASP A 100 68.10 21.57 -6.55
C ASP A 100 69.16 21.68 -5.43
N GLY A 101 70.02 20.66 -5.31
CA GLY A 101 71.10 20.57 -4.33
C GLY A 101 70.77 19.75 -3.08
N THR A 102 69.58 19.16 -3.02
CA THR A 102 69.14 18.13 -2.07
C THR A 102 69.33 16.76 -2.74
N PRO A 103 69.99 15.78 -2.10
CA PRO A 103 70.12 14.47 -2.72
C PRO A 103 68.79 13.72 -2.69
N ASP A 104 68.43 13.03 -3.78
CA ASP A 104 67.17 12.27 -3.95
C ASP A 104 66.82 11.39 -2.75
N ARG A 105 67.81 10.81 -2.07
CA ARG A 105 67.61 9.99 -0.85
C ARG A 105 66.99 10.75 0.33
N VAL A 106 67.23 12.06 0.41
CA VAL A 106 66.78 12.94 1.49
C VAL A 106 65.36 13.40 1.20
N GLU A 107 65.01 13.57 -0.07
CA GLU A 107 63.64 13.78 -0.51
C GLU A 107 62.80 12.50 -0.34
N ALA A 108 63.40 11.33 -0.55
CA ALA A 108 62.78 10.01 -0.31
C ALA A 108 62.82 9.54 1.16
N GLY A 109 63.13 10.39 2.13
CA GLY A 109 62.98 10.08 3.57
C GLY A 109 63.92 9.01 4.18
N LEU A 110 64.92 8.50 3.47
CA LEU A 110 65.72 7.35 3.93
C LEU A 110 66.62 7.66 5.17
N PRO A 111 66.65 6.78 6.20
CA PRO A 111 67.34 7.06 7.47
C PRO A 111 68.88 6.98 7.36
N THR A 112 69.60 7.87 8.08
CA THR A 112 71.08 7.84 8.18
C THR A 112 71.55 7.35 9.56
N GLY A 113 72.23 6.19 9.59
CA GLY A 113 72.78 5.65 10.85
C GLY A 113 73.27 4.20 10.77
N PRO A 114 73.85 3.66 11.87
CA PRO A 114 74.26 2.27 11.95
C PRO A 114 73.01 1.36 11.80
N GLY A 115 72.91 0.65 10.68
CA GLY A 115 71.74 -0.14 10.30
C GLY A 115 71.08 0.28 8.98
N SER A 116 71.46 1.44 8.42
CA SER A 116 70.98 1.89 7.10
C SER A 116 71.56 1.04 5.95
N PRO A 117 70.83 0.85 4.84
CA PRO A 117 71.29 0.08 3.68
C PRO A 117 72.52 0.67 2.96
N ASP A 118 72.74 2.00 3.03
CA ASP A 118 73.97 2.69 2.61
C ASP A 118 74.73 3.23 3.84
N VAL A 119 75.46 2.33 4.52
CA VAL A 119 76.17 2.63 5.78
C VAL A 119 77.27 3.68 5.57
N ASN A 120 77.77 3.80 4.34
CA ASN A 120 78.92 4.63 4.01
C ASN A 120 78.56 6.00 3.38
N ALA A 121 77.27 6.20 3.05
CA ALA A 121 76.66 7.40 2.49
C ALA A 121 77.27 7.85 1.15
N ASP A 122 77.66 6.90 0.29
CA ASP A 122 78.18 7.17 -1.05
C ASP A 122 77.13 7.09 -2.16
N GLY A 123 75.86 6.84 -1.81
CA GLY A 123 74.76 6.69 -2.77
C GLY A 123 74.65 5.28 -3.32
N LYS A 124 75.22 4.27 -2.65
CA LYS A 124 75.11 2.86 -3.04
C LYS A 124 74.68 2.02 -1.84
N LEU A 125 73.78 1.06 -2.07
CA LEU A 125 73.47 0.05 -1.07
C LEU A 125 74.71 -0.83 -0.79
N ASP A 126 75.03 -1.03 0.49
CA ASP A 126 76.17 -1.82 0.98
C ASP A 126 75.86 -3.33 1.07
N ASN A 127 74.62 -3.77 0.76
CA ASN A 127 74.19 -5.18 0.80
C ASN A 127 73.95 -5.74 -0.64
N PRO A 128 74.64 -6.82 -1.08
CA PRO A 128 74.87 -7.10 -2.51
C PRO A 128 73.96 -8.18 -3.14
N THR A 129 72.79 -8.47 -2.58
CA THR A 129 71.80 -9.37 -3.21
C THR A 129 70.63 -8.52 -3.65
N ASP A 130 70.56 -8.32 -4.96
CA ASP A 130 69.63 -7.52 -5.76
C ASP A 130 69.63 -8.22 -7.13
N THR A 131 68.66 -9.10 -7.33
CA THR A 131 68.69 -10.18 -8.32
C THR A 131 68.27 -9.70 -9.72
N ASP A 132 67.37 -8.73 -9.81
CA ASP A 132 66.94 -8.05 -11.05
C ASP A 132 67.64 -6.70 -11.29
N LYS A 133 68.32 -6.14 -10.28
CA LYS A 133 69.17 -4.94 -10.37
C LYS A 133 68.40 -3.64 -10.54
N ASP A 134 67.24 -3.55 -9.91
CA ASP A 134 66.44 -2.32 -9.85
C ASP A 134 66.90 -1.33 -8.77
N GLY A 135 67.82 -1.75 -7.89
CA GLY A 135 68.36 -0.94 -6.80
C GLY A 135 67.74 -1.24 -5.43
N VAL A 136 66.80 -2.19 -5.36
CA VAL A 136 66.25 -2.76 -4.12
C VAL A 136 67.06 -3.98 -3.73
N ALA A 137 67.31 -4.20 -2.43
CA ALA A 137 67.94 -5.46 -2.02
C ALA A 137 66.89 -6.57 -1.95
N ASP A 138 67.20 -7.78 -2.44
CA ASP A 138 66.40 -9.02 -2.35
C ASP A 138 65.78 -9.29 -0.95
N SER A 139 66.35 -8.70 0.11
CA SER A 139 65.84 -8.83 1.48
C SER A 139 64.62 -7.96 1.79
N ILE A 140 64.31 -7.00 0.94
CA ILE A 140 63.21 -6.02 1.03
C ILE A 140 62.53 -5.84 -0.34
N ASP A 141 62.81 -6.74 -1.28
CA ASP A 141 62.29 -6.77 -2.65
C ASP A 141 61.37 -8.00 -2.77
N PHE A 142 60.11 -7.77 -3.08
CA PHE A 142 59.08 -8.81 -3.10
C PHE A 142 59.10 -9.63 -4.40
N LEU A 143 59.61 -9.07 -5.49
CA LEU A 143 59.77 -9.74 -6.78
C LEU A 143 61.25 -9.76 -7.19
N PRO A 144 62.11 -10.53 -6.49
CA PRO A 144 63.58 -10.53 -6.63
C PRO A 144 64.05 -11.20 -7.93
N GLY A 145 63.45 -10.84 -9.05
CA GLY A 145 63.67 -11.34 -10.40
C GLY A 145 62.94 -10.50 -11.46
N ILE A 146 62.26 -9.43 -11.06
CA ILE A 146 61.54 -8.48 -11.92
C ILE A 146 61.95 -7.07 -11.48
N PHE A 147 62.31 -6.21 -12.43
CA PHE A 147 62.76 -4.86 -12.14
C PHE A 147 61.60 -4.01 -11.59
N GLY A 148 61.70 -3.53 -10.34
CA GLY A 148 60.63 -2.88 -9.57
C GLY A 148 59.98 -3.87 -8.59
N GLY A 149 60.04 -3.56 -7.29
CA GLY A 149 59.53 -4.45 -6.22
C GLY A 149 59.49 -3.84 -4.81
N PHE A 150 59.44 -2.51 -4.72
CA PHE A 150 59.10 -1.81 -3.47
C PHE A 150 57.59 -1.68 -3.39
N ASP A 151 57.02 -2.16 -2.29
CA ASP A 151 55.69 -1.79 -1.88
C ASP A 151 55.79 -0.80 -0.72
N PHE A 152 55.15 0.36 -0.88
CA PHE A 152 55.17 1.47 0.08
C PHE A 152 53.75 1.93 0.43
N THR A 153 52.72 1.36 -0.19
CA THR A 153 51.35 1.63 0.22
C THR A 153 51.11 0.83 1.51
N ASP A 154 50.44 1.53 2.41
CA ASP A 154 50.24 1.31 3.85
C ASP A 154 49.06 2.26 4.12
N THR A 155 47.90 1.86 3.60
CA THR A 155 46.72 2.71 3.39
C THR A 155 46.18 3.21 4.72
N ASP A 156 45.99 2.31 5.67
CA ASP A 156 45.61 2.62 7.06
C ASP A 156 46.74 3.27 7.91
N GLY A 157 47.99 3.17 7.47
CA GLY A 157 49.15 3.72 8.13
C GLY A 157 49.55 3.03 9.44
N ASP A 158 49.17 1.77 9.65
CA ASP A 158 49.54 0.98 10.83
C ASP A 158 51.05 0.58 10.83
N GLY A 159 51.69 0.67 9.66
CA GLY A 159 53.09 0.33 9.43
C GLY A 159 53.34 -1.07 8.85
N ILE A 160 52.30 -1.75 8.39
CA ILE A 160 52.28 -2.99 7.63
C ILE A 160 51.87 -2.63 6.19
N PRO A 161 52.73 -2.90 5.19
CA PRO A 161 52.36 -2.59 3.81
C PRO A 161 51.25 -3.49 3.30
N ASP A 162 50.34 -2.94 2.49
CA ASP A 162 49.12 -3.56 1.98
C ASP A 162 49.34 -5.00 1.47
N SER A 163 50.40 -5.25 0.68
CA SER A 163 50.73 -6.62 0.20
C SER A 163 50.98 -7.69 1.28
N ARG A 164 51.01 -7.30 2.55
CA ARG A 164 51.19 -8.15 3.72
C ARG A 164 50.18 -7.85 4.83
N ASP A 165 49.36 -6.84 4.67
CA ASP A 165 48.20 -6.65 5.50
C ASP A 165 47.19 -7.76 5.21
N LEU A 166 46.19 -7.90 6.06
CA LEU A 166 45.02 -8.73 5.83
C LEU A 166 43.73 -7.91 5.80
N ASP A 167 43.83 -6.62 6.08
CA ASP A 167 42.77 -5.64 6.30
C ASP A 167 43.40 -4.27 6.00
N ASP A 168 43.53 -3.97 4.69
CA ASP A 168 44.35 -2.86 4.16
C ASP A 168 43.85 -1.45 4.57
N ASP A 169 42.55 -1.28 4.87
CA ASP A 169 41.91 -0.05 5.36
C ASP A 169 41.63 -0.07 6.88
N ASN A 170 41.76 -1.23 7.53
CA ASN A 170 41.61 -1.44 8.97
C ASN A 170 40.19 -1.15 9.47
N ASP A 171 39.18 -1.42 8.64
CA ASP A 171 37.75 -1.41 8.98
C ASP A 171 37.32 -2.66 9.78
N GLY A 172 38.21 -3.66 9.89
CA GLY A 172 38.01 -4.90 10.64
C GLY A 172 37.44 -6.06 9.84
N ILE A 173 37.19 -5.86 8.55
CA ILE A 173 36.86 -6.89 7.58
C ILE A 173 38.20 -7.47 7.09
N LEU A 174 38.26 -8.12 5.95
CA LEU A 174 39.45 -8.84 5.50
C LEU A 174 39.48 -8.67 4.00
N ASP A 175 40.64 -8.39 3.40
CA ASP A 175 40.71 -8.24 1.94
C ASP A 175 40.15 -9.47 1.21
N THR A 176 40.28 -10.67 1.80
CA THR A 176 39.72 -11.90 1.20
C THR A 176 38.20 -11.97 1.21
N ASP A 177 37.59 -11.27 2.16
CA ASP A 177 36.17 -11.04 2.23
C ASP A 177 35.79 -9.89 1.27
N GLU A 178 36.44 -8.73 1.23
CA GLU A 178 36.18 -7.68 0.20
C GLU A 178 36.49 -8.09 -1.26
N GLY A 179 37.24 -9.18 -1.52
CA GLY A 179 37.45 -9.69 -2.89
C GLY A 179 38.88 -9.67 -3.43
N ASP A 180 39.87 -9.56 -2.55
CA ASP A 180 41.33 -9.56 -2.77
C ASP A 180 41.81 -8.33 -3.61
N GLY A 181 41.24 -7.14 -3.39
CA GLY A 181 41.72 -5.83 -3.89
C GLY A 181 41.49 -5.49 -5.37
N ASP A 182 40.71 -6.30 -6.09
CA ASP A 182 40.28 -6.04 -7.47
C ASP A 182 38.76 -5.76 -7.58
N LEU A 183 37.99 -6.00 -6.51
CA LEU A 183 36.56 -5.64 -6.42
C LEU A 183 36.45 -4.15 -6.10
N ASP A 184 35.45 -3.50 -6.68
CA ASP A 184 35.16 -2.07 -6.67
C ASP A 184 33.64 -2.03 -6.91
N THR A 185 32.90 -2.15 -5.82
CA THR A 185 31.46 -2.45 -5.78
C THR A 185 30.67 -1.29 -6.37
N ASP A 186 30.91 -0.07 -5.90
CA ASP A 186 30.24 1.14 -6.35
C ASP A 186 30.80 1.72 -7.67
N GLY A 187 32.01 1.32 -8.05
CA GLY A 187 32.65 1.73 -9.29
C GLY A 187 33.27 3.13 -9.27
N ASP A 188 33.54 3.71 -8.10
CA ASP A 188 34.20 5.02 -7.99
C ASP A 188 35.70 4.97 -8.34
N GLY A 189 36.29 3.77 -8.29
CA GLY A 189 37.68 3.48 -8.61
C GLY A 189 38.59 3.20 -7.41
N THR A 190 38.04 3.22 -6.20
CA THR A 190 38.64 2.71 -4.96
C THR A 190 38.21 1.25 -4.80
N PRO A 191 39.17 0.30 -4.70
CA PRO A 191 38.79 -1.09 -4.42
C PRO A 191 38.22 -1.23 -3.02
N ASP A 192 37.21 -2.09 -2.83
CA ASP A 192 36.51 -2.31 -1.55
C ASP A 192 37.48 -2.54 -0.38
N SER A 193 38.62 -3.23 -0.58
CA SER A 193 39.61 -3.45 0.48
C SER A 193 40.47 -2.23 0.81
N LEU A 194 40.12 -1.06 0.30
CA LEU A 194 40.77 0.22 0.55
C LEU A 194 39.71 1.31 0.80
N ASP A 195 38.45 0.89 0.90
CA ASP A 195 37.26 1.73 0.95
C ASP A 195 36.64 1.56 2.33
N LEU A 196 36.07 2.64 2.88
CA LEU A 196 35.44 2.61 4.20
C LEU A 196 33.91 2.61 4.14
N ASP A 197 33.37 2.71 2.92
CA ASP A 197 31.93 2.80 2.56
C ASP A 197 31.77 2.21 1.13
N ALA A 198 31.97 0.89 0.99
CA ALA A 198 32.23 0.24 -0.29
C ALA A 198 31.04 0.23 -1.28
N ASP A 199 29.82 0.44 -0.81
CA ASP A 199 28.62 0.68 -1.63
C ASP A 199 28.22 2.16 -1.70
N ASN A 200 28.87 3.03 -0.93
CA ASN A 200 28.66 4.47 -0.87
C ASN A 200 27.23 4.87 -0.44
N ASP A 201 26.58 4.06 0.37
CA ASP A 201 25.26 4.34 0.96
C ASP A 201 25.37 5.33 2.17
N GLY A 202 26.59 5.51 2.71
CA GLY A 202 26.90 6.43 3.81
C GLY A 202 26.83 5.82 5.22
N ILE A 203 26.49 4.53 5.32
CA ILE A 203 26.83 3.65 6.43
C ILE A 203 28.29 3.18 6.18
N LEU A 204 29.02 2.79 7.23
CA LEU A 204 30.44 2.44 7.08
C LEU A 204 30.59 0.93 7.17
N ASP A 205 31.51 0.34 6.41
CA ASP A 205 31.73 -1.10 6.34
C ASP A 205 31.93 -1.75 7.73
N VAL A 206 32.72 -1.08 8.60
CA VAL A 206 32.93 -1.48 10.01
C VAL A 206 31.61 -1.62 10.78
N LYS A 207 30.59 -0.84 10.45
CA LYS A 207 29.28 -0.84 11.09
C LYS A 207 28.44 -2.02 10.61
N GLU A 208 28.35 -2.21 9.31
CA GLU A 208 27.56 -3.25 8.65
C GLU A 208 28.13 -4.64 8.91
N ALA A 209 29.46 -4.76 8.99
CA ALA A 209 30.13 -5.98 9.45
C ALA A 209 29.88 -6.31 10.96
N GLY A 210 29.19 -5.44 11.70
CA GLY A 210 28.88 -5.61 13.12
C GLY A 210 30.07 -5.33 14.04
N HIS A 211 31.00 -4.49 13.59
CA HIS A 211 32.19 -4.05 14.33
C HIS A 211 32.05 -2.65 14.96
N ASP A 212 30.84 -2.09 14.94
CA ASP A 212 30.38 -0.83 15.58
C ASP A 212 31.00 -0.48 16.95
N LYS A 213 31.16 -1.45 17.84
CA LYS A 213 31.69 -1.22 19.21
C LYS A 213 33.21 -1.09 19.24
N ALA A 214 33.87 -1.51 18.16
CA ALA A 214 35.29 -1.48 17.98
C ALA A 214 35.74 -0.15 17.35
N ASP A 215 34.91 0.54 16.58
CA ASP A 215 35.11 1.94 16.18
C ASP A 215 34.38 2.89 17.17
N ALA A 216 35.12 3.56 18.04
CA ALA A 216 34.51 4.41 19.07
C ALA A 216 34.41 5.89 18.69
N ASP A 217 35.13 6.34 17.66
CA ASP A 217 35.12 7.70 17.13
C ASP A 217 34.31 7.87 15.84
N GLY A 218 33.87 6.77 15.22
CA GLY A 218 33.01 6.78 14.04
C GLY A 218 33.76 7.28 12.82
N ASP A 219 35.01 6.85 12.65
CA ASP A 219 35.87 7.24 11.52
C ASP A 219 36.06 6.12 10.48
N GLY A 220 35.30 5.04 10.60
CA GLY A 220 35.34 3.90 9.67
C GLY A 220 36.39 2.87 10.04
N THR A 221 37.32 3.21 10.94
CA THR A 221 38.44 2.31 11.28
C THR A 221 38.30 1.70 12.68
N VAL A 222 38.79 0.48 12.84
CA VAL A 222 38.77 -0.18 14.13
C VAL A 222 39.78 0.42 15.10
N ASP A 223 39.25 0.91 16.22
CA ASP A 223 39.96 1.65 17.23
C ASP A 223 40.84 0.70 18.10
N GLY A 224 42.16 0.89 18.12
CA GLY A 224 43.03 0.15 19.03
C GLY A 224 44.44 -0.17 18.55
N SER A 225 44.84 -1.44 18.68
CA SER A 225 46.16 -1.90 18.28
C SER A 225 46.05 -2.98 17.23
N VAL A 226 46.82 -2.82 16.17
CA VAL A 226 46.91 -3.78 15.08
C VAL A 226 47.96 -4.85 15.38
N GLY A 227 47.67 -6.09 14.96
CA GLY A 227 48.53 -7.27 15.12
C GLY A 227 49.78 -7.25 14.22
N GLU A 228 50.62 -8.28 14.26
CA GLU A 228 51.71 -8.42 13.26
C GLU A 228 51.20 -8.81 11.85
N ASN A 229 49.89 -9.05 11.74
CA ASN A 229 49.17 -9.54 10.57
C ASN A 229 48.16 -8.53 10.01
N GLY A 230 48.17 -7.28 10.46
CA GLY A 230 47.38 -6.22 9.83
C GLY A 230 45.91 -6.13 10.23
N LEU A 231 45.28 -7.27 10.55
CA LEU A 231 43.95 -7.26 11.17
C LEU A 231 43.97 -6.69 12.61
N PRO A 232 43.04 -5.79 13.00
CA PRO A 232 42.95 -5.19 14.32
C PRO A 232 42.67 -6.21 15.44
N ASP A 233 43.39 -6.11 16.57
CA ASP A 233 43.27 -7.05 17.70
C ASP A 233 41.85 -7.09 18.32
N ALA A 234 41.06 -6.03 18.12
CA ALA A 234 39.73 -5.86 18.71
C ALA A 234 38.69 -6.78 18.06
N VAL A 235 38.82 -7.02 16.76
CA VAL A 235 37.93 -7.87 15.97
C VAL A 235 38.41 -9.32 15.91
N GLU A 236 39.59 -9.64 16.46
CA GLU A 236 40.12 -11.00 16.48
C GLU A 236 39.62 -11.89 17.63
N THR A 237 39.44 -13.20 17.35
CA THR A 237 39.16 -14.20 18.41
C THR A 237 40.27 -14.25 19.48
N ARG A 238 41.50 -13.93 19.08
CA ARG A 238 42.65 -13.66 19.94
C ARG A 238 43.70 -12.92 19.12
N PRO A 239 44.44 -11.96 19.70
CA PRO A 239 45.57 -11.32 19.03
C PRO A 239 46.47 -12.29 18.24
N ASP A 240 46.72 -11.91 16.99
CA ASP A 240 47.46 -12.59 15.93
C ASP A 240 46.93 -14.01 15.61
N SER A 241 45.60 -14.15 15.55
CA SER A 241 44.94 -15.42 15.18
C SER A 241 44.67 -15.57 13.70
N ASN A 242 44.57 -14.45 12.96
CA ASN A 242 44.07 -14.37 11.58
C ASN A 242 42.64 -14.93 11.46
N ILE A 243 41.85 -14.81 12.52
CA ILE A 243 40.48 -15.34 12.58
C ILE A 243 39.61 -14.24 13.19
N PRO A 244 38.77 -13.58 12.37
CA PRO A 244 37.75 -12.65 12.82
C PRO A 244 36.85 -13.28 13.88
N SER A 245 36.40 -12.45 14.81
CA SER A 245 35.62 -12.87 15.98
C SER A 245 34.14 -13.09 15.68
N THR A 246 33.65 -12.42 14.64
CA THR A 246 32.35 -12.62 13.99
C THR A 246 32.59 -12.91 12.50
N PRO A 247 31.71 -13.66 11.84
CA PRO A 247 31.64 -13.63 10.38
C PRO A 247 31.10 -12.27 9.93
N VAL A 248 31.46 -11.87 8.71
CA VAL A 248 30.77 -10.82 7.95
C VAL A 248 29.28 -11.13 7.83
N ILE A 249 28.47 -10.07 7.83
CA ILE A 249 27.02 -10.13 7.79
C ILE A 249 26.55 -10.19 6.32
N ASP A 250 25.42 -10.83 6.12
CA ASP A 250 24.70 -11.11 4.86
C ASP A 250 23.27 -11.35 5.36
N THR A 251 22.56 -10.23 5.53
CA THR A 251 21.30 -10.15 6.27
C THR A 251 20.19 -10.91 5.55
N ASP A 252 19.93 -10.58 4.28
CA ASP A 252 18.91 -11.25 3.45
C ASP A 252 19.30 -12.67 2.99
N GLY A 253 20.59 -13.03 3.07
CA GLY A 253 21.11 -14.36 2.73
C GLY A 253 21.24 -14.65 1.23
N ASP A 254 21.22 -13.64 0.38
CA ASP A 254 21.32 -13.78 -1.07
C ASP A 254 22.77 -13.97 -1.57
N GLY A 255 23.73 -13.62 -0.71
CA GLY A 255 25.17 -13.80 -0.90
C GLY A 255 25.91 -12.57 -1.43
N VAL A 256 25.26 -11.42 -1.53
CA VAL A 256 25.87 -10.10 -1.32
C VAL A 256 26.04 -9.91 0.19
N ARG A 257 26.93 -9.01 0.63
CA ARG A 257 27.17 -8.75 2.06
C ARG A 257 26.73 -7.33 2.31
N ASP A 258 26.22 -7.06 3.51
CA ASP A 258 25.64 -5.77 3.89
C ASP A 258 26.49 -4.57 3.40
N PHE A 259 27.79 -4.51 3.72
CA PHE A 259 28.73 -3.45 3.27
C PHE A 259 28.98 -3.34 1.74
N GLN A 260 28.28 -4.12 0.93
CA GLN A 260 28.36 -4.15 -0.52
C GLN A 260 26.94 -4.10 -1.14
N ASP A 261 25.92 -3.82 -0.33
CA ASP A 261 24.52 -4.04 -0.58
C ASP A 261 23.76 -2.74 -0.31
N LEU A 262 22.98 -2.26 -1.29
CA LEU A 262 22.23 -1.01 -1.13
C LEU A 262 20.87 -1.19 -0.43
N ASP A 263 20.48 -2.44 -0.13
CA ASP A 263 19.18 -2.88 0.41
C ASP A 263 19.39 -4.20 1.18
N SER A 264 20.04 -4.10 2.35
CA SER A 264 20.64 -5.21 3.12
C SER A 264 19.65 -6.28 3.61
N ASP A 265 18.41 -5.92 3.91
CA ASP A 265 17.34 -6.85 4.24
C ASP A 265 16.43 -7.20 3.05
N ASN A 266 16.58 -6.49 1.94
CA ASN A 266 15.90 -6.69 0.67
C ASN A 266 14.38 -6.50 0.80
N ASP A 267 13.96 -5.51 1.58
CA ASP A 267 12.57 -5.05 1.70
C ASP A 267 12.18 -4.03 0.58
N GLY A 268 13.20 -3.52 -0.13
CA GLY A 268 13.08 -2.61 -1.27
C GLY A 268 13.19 -1.13 -0.92
N ILE A 269 13.40 -0.78 0.35
CA ILE A 269 13.87 0.52 0.81
C ILE A 269 15.40 0.45 0.80
N ASN A 270 16.06 1.58 0.53
CA ASN A 270 17.52 1.58 0.50
C ASN A 270 18.06 1.86 1.91
N ASP A 271 19.17 1.23 2.26
CA ASP A 271 19.85 1.36 3.57
C ASP A 271 20.08 2.83 3.96
N VAL A 272 20.55 3.65 3.01
CA VAL A 272 20.72 5.10 3.20
C VAL A 272 19.43 5.81 3.65
N ILE A 273 18.26 5.37 3.21
CA ILE A 273 16.96 5.94 3.59
C ILE A 273 16.57 5.45 4.98
N GLU A 274 16.71 4.17 5.27
CA GLU A 274 16.38 3.54 6.56
C GLU A 274 17.24 4.10 7.69
N ALA A 275 18.54 4.22 7.44
CA ALA A 275 19.49 4.89 8.32
C ALA A 275 19.20 6.39 8.55
N GLY A 276 18.24 6.99 7.83
CA GLY A 276 17.80 8.37 7.98
C GLY A 276 18.64 9.38 7.19
N GLY A 277 19.34 8.88 6.17
CA GLY A 277 20.11 9.64 5.19
C GLY A 277 19.24 10.32 4.14
N SER A 278 19.85 10.68 3.01
CA SER A 278 19.17 11.41 1.94
C SER A 278 19.65 10.90 0.58
N ASP A 279 18.74 10.26 -0.13
CA ASP A 279 18.89 9.87 -1.54
C ASP A 279 17.79 10.53 -2.41
N PRO A 280 18.06 11.72 -2.98
CA PRO A 280 17.14 12.42 -3.87
C PRO A 280 17.07 11.86 -5.30
N ASP A 281 17.98 10.94 -5.68
CA ASP A 281 18.09 10.34 -7.02
C ASP A 281 17.32 9.02 -7.08
N GLY A 282 17.17 8.38 -5.93
CA GLY A 282 16.69 7.01 -5.77
C GLY A 282 17.69 6.00 -6.31
N ASP A 283 18.99 6.23 -6.11
CA ASP A 283 20.06 5.33 -6.57
C ASP A 283 20.78 4.57 -5.44
N GLY A 284 20.27 4.61 -4.21
CA GLY A 284 20.83 3.87 -3.06
C GLY A 284 22.10 4.49 -2.49
N ILE A 285 22.77 5.31 -3.28
CA ILE A 285 24.01 5.98 -2.92
C ILE A 285 23.72 7.34 -2.27
N VAL A 286 24.52 7.71 -1.29
CA VAL A 286 24.32 8.98 -0.59
C VAL A 286 24.60 10.20 -1.49
N GLY A 287 23.69 11.18 -1.45
CA GLY A 287 23.97 12.52 -1.98
C GLY A 287 23.16 12.88 -3.21
N ASN A 288 23.81 13.31 -4.32
CA ASN A 288 23.10 13.53 -5.58
C ASN A 288 24.03 13.47 -6.79
N GLY A 289 23.83 12.47 -7.64
CA GLY A 289 24.73 12.13 -8.73
C GLY A 289 26.07 11.58 -8.23
N THR A 290 27.05 11.49 -9.14
CA THR A 290 28.32 10.80 -8.87
C THR A 290 28.99 11.27 -7.56
N PRO A 291 29.30 10.32 -6.64
CA PRO A 291 30.05 10.57 -5.43
C PRO A 291 31.32 11.38 -5.67
N VAL A 292 31.65 12.22 -4.69
CA VAL A 292 32.90 12.97 -4.67
C VAL A 292 33.54 12.69 -3.34
N ASP A 293 34.62 11.92 -3.36
CA ASP A 293 35.60 11.84 -2.31
C ASP A 293 36.79 12.76 -2.70
N ALA A 294 37.16 13.69 -1.83
CA ALA A 294 38.20 14.68 -2.08
C ALA A 294 39.59 14.29 -1.54
N ASP A 295 39.66 13.38 -0.59
CA ASP A 295 40.87 12.90 0.07
C ASP A 295 41.19 11.43 -0.20
N ASP A 296 40.36 10.75 -0.98
CA ASP A 296 40.54 9.38 -1.43
C ASP A 296 40.63 8.43 -0.20
N ASP A 297 39.73 8.59 0.78
CA ASP A 297 39.61 7.76 1.99
C ASP A 297 38.38 6.84 2.01
N GLY A 298 37.63 6.80 0.90
CA GLY A 298 36.48 5.90 0.71
C GLY A 298 35.15 6.53 1.13
N ILE A 299 35.14 7.64 1.87
CA ILE A 299 33.90 8.22 2.38
C ILE A 299 33.49 9.44 1.53
N VAL A 300 32.24 9.48 1.07
CA VAL A 300 31.75 10.62 0.26
C VAL A 300 31.76 11.93 1.05
N ASP A 301 32.25 13.03 0.45
CA ASP A 301 32.31 14.41 1.01
C ASP A 301 31.02 14.88 1.73
N VAL A 302 29.87 14.36 1.31
CA VAL A 302 28.55 14.77 1.83
C VAL A 302 28.27 14.20 3.22
N VAL A 303 28.82 13.02 3.52
CA VAL A 303 28.71 12.32 4.80
C VAL A 303 30.01 12.38 5.59
N ASP A 304 31.16 12.59 4.93
CA ASP A 304 32.44 12.65 5.61
C ASP A 304 32.59 13.88 6.55
N ALA A 305 32.72 13.61 7.84
CA ALA A 305 32.89 14.62 8.88
C ALA A 305 34.20 15.42 8.76
N ASP A 306 35.23 14.82 8.18
CA ASP A 306 36.57 15.36 7.98
C ASP A 306 36.56 16.46 6.89
N GLN A 307 35.90 16.22 5.77
CA GLN A 307 35.61 17.19 4.70
C GLN A 307 34.43 18.12 5.01
N GLY A 308 33.73 17.87 6.12
CA GLY A 308 32.70 18.74 6.69
C GLY A 308 31.28 18.44 6.21
N GLY A 309 31.08 17.25 5.66
CA GLY A 309 29.84 16.51 5.55
C GLY A 309 29.22 16.17 6.92
N THR A 310 28.12 15.44 6.88
CA THR A 310 27.37 15.00 8.07
C THR A 310 27.09 13.52 7.93
N PRO A 311 27.66 12.66 8.80
CA PRO A 311 27.46 11.23 8.73
C PRO A 311 25.98 10.87 8.76
N VAL A 312 25.62 9.81 8.02
CA VAL A 312 24.28 9.23 8.10
C VAL A 312 24.04 8.76 9.53
N PRO A 313 22.84 8.97 10.11
CA PRO A 313 22.49 8.32 11.36
C PRO A 313 22.49 6.80 11.18
N VAL A 314 22.31 6.07 12.26
CA VAL A 314 21.86 4.68 12.18
C VAL A 314 20.67 4.59 13.12
N LEU A 315 19.54 4.20 12.57
CA LEU A 315 18.27 4.14 13.27
C LEU A 315 18.01 2.71 13.79
N ASP A 316 17.15 2.66 14.81
CA ASP A 316 16.68 1.49 15.56
C ASP A 316 15.42 2.05 16.24
N ILE A 317 14.37 2.25 15.44
CA ILE A 317 13.20 3.06 15.79
C ILE A 317 12.41 2.39 16.91
N ASP A 318 12.12 1.10 16.77
CA ASP A 318 11.38 0.32 17.77
C ASP A 318 12.23 -0.01 19.02
N GLY A 319 13.55 0.10 18.93
CA GLY A 319 14.49 -0.08 20.03
C GLY A 319 14.76 -1.53 20.41
N ASP A 320 14.53 -2.48 19.50
CA ASP A 320 14.74 -3.90 19.75
C ASP A 320 16.20 -4.37 19.60
N GLY A 321 17.01 -3.54 18.95
CA GLY A 321 18.44 -3.71 18.77
C GLY A 321 18.87 -4.42 17.49
N VAL A 322 17.96 -4.65 16.55
CA VAL A 322 18.21 -4.65 15.10
C VAL A 322 18.21 -3.18 14.64
N GLU A 323 18.87 -2.88 13.52
CA GLU A 323 18.96 -1.51 13.00
C GLU A 323 18.10 -1.47 11.74
N ASP A 324 17.35 -0.39 11.51
CA ASP A 324 16.27 -0.32 10.50
C ASP A 324 16.68 -0.93 9.13
N TYR A 325 17.87 -0.59 8.59
CA TYR A 325 18.39 -1.15 7.32
C TYR A 325 18.66 -2.68 7.28
N ARG A 326 18.33 -3.39 8.35
CA ARG A 326 18.44 -4.86 8.46
C ARG A 326 17.20 -5.45 9.11
N ASP A 327 16.15 -4.66 9.24
CA ASP A 327 14.95 -4.94 10.00
C ASP A 327 13.78 -5.05 9.03
N LEU A 328 13.10 -6.19 8.99
CA LEU A 328 11.97 -6.36 8.08
C LEU A 328 10.69 -5.67 8.57
N ASP A 329 10.69 -5.10 9.79
CA ASP A 329 9.54 -4.53 10.50
C ASP A 329 10.05 -3.40 11.44
N SER A 330 10.47 -2.28 10.85
CA SER A 330 11.25 -1.19 11.48
C SER A 330 10.55 -0.50 12.65
N ASP A 331 9.21 -0.47 12.66
CA ASP A 331 8.41 0.03 13.78
C ASP A 331 7.77 -1.08 14.62
N ASN A 332 7.86 -2.34 14.19
CA ASN A 332 7.44 -3.53 14.94
C ASN A 332 5.95 -3.48 15.30
N ASP A 333 5.14 -3.01 14.37
CA ASP A 333 3.68 -3.13 14.34
C ASP A 333 3.21 -4.53 13.84
N GLY A 334 4.14 -5.31 13.28
CA GLY A 334 3.93 -6.67 12.77
C GLY A 334 3.54 -6.74 11.30
N VAL A 335 3.57 -5.64 10.57
CA VAL A 335 3.54 -5.55 9.11
C VAL A 335 4.99 -5.44 8.63
N ASN A 336 5.32 -6.00 7.46
CA ASN A 336 6.69 -5.89 6.97
C ASN A 336 6.85 -4.63 6.14
N ASP A 337 7.98 -3.96 6.26
CA ASP A 337 8.35 -2.73 5.54
C ASP A 337 8.15 -2.85 4.01
N VAL A 338 8.41 -4.04 3.43
CA VAL A 338 8.13 -4.36 2.01
C VAL A 338 6.65 -4.16 1.63
N ILE A 339 5.71 -4.47 2.53
CA ILE A 339 4.28 -4.32 2.31
C ILE A 339 3.88 -2.85 2.42
N GLU A 340 4.45 -2.14 3.39
CA GLU A 340 4.14 -0.74 3.69
C GLU A 340 4.66 0.19 2.61
N SER A 341 5.85 -0.11 2.10
CA SER A 341 6.43 0.53 0.93
C SER A 341 5.72 0.16 -0.38
N GLY A 342 4.71 -0.72 -0.34
CA GLY A 342 3.92 -1.15 -1.49
C GLY A 342 4.72 -1.98 -2.51
N ASN A 343 5.82 -2.58 -2.05
CA ASN A 343 6.71 -3.40 -2.86
C ASN A 343 6.13 -4.80 -3.09
N PRO A 344 6.52 -5.49 -4.18
CA PRO A 344 5.98 -6.79 -4.49
C PRO A 344 6.62 -7.89 -3.65
N ASP A 345 5.88 -8.43 -2.70
CA ASP A 345 6.14 -9.73 -2.08
C ASP A 345 5.01 -10.72 -2.41
N ARG A 346 5.30 -11.84 -3.06
CA ARG A 346 4.28 -12.88 -3.36
C ARG A 346 4.48 -14.17 -2.59
N ASN A 347 5.63 -14.33 -1.96
CA ASN A 347 6.01 -15.48 -1.16
C ASN A 347 5.54 -15.24 0.28
N GLY A 348 5.41 -13.97 0.67
CA GLY A 348 5.19 -13.52 2.01
C GLY A 348 6.39 -13.87 2.87
N ASP A 349 7.58 -13.46 2.44
CA ASP A 349 8.81 -13.62 3.21
C ASP A 349 9.44 -12.29 3.64
N GLY A 350 8.69 -11.20 3.62
CA GLY A 350 9.19 -9.87 4.00
C GLY A 350 10.17 -9.28 2.98
N GLN A 351 10.42 -9.97 1.87
CA GLN A 351 11.46 -9.64 0.92
C GLN A 351 10.92 -9.40 -0.49
N VAL A 352 11.57 -8.51 -1.22
CA VAL A 352 11.19 -8.18 -2.60
C VAL A 352 11.38 -9.38 -3.53
N ASP A 353 10.31 -9.69 -4.24
CA ASP A 353 10.16 -10.89 -5.04
C ASP A 353 10.77 -10.69 -6.46
N GLY A 354 11.98 -11.19 -6.70
CA GLY A 354 12.68 -10.81 -7.92
C GLY A 354 13.94 -11.58 -8.28
N ALA A 355 14.65 -11.04 -9.27
CA ALA A 355 16.05 -11.34 -9.44
C ALA A 355 16.75 -9.99 -9.38
N ASP A 356 17.91 -9.94 -8.75
CA ASP A 356 18.87 -8.90 -9.02
C ASP A 356 19.83 -9.42 -10.12
N ARG A 357 20.02 -8.62 -11.19
CA ARG A 357 20.89 -8.99 -12.31
C ARG A 357 22.24 -8.31 -12.26
N ASP A 358 22.33 -7.24 -11.50
CA ASP A 358 23.42 -6.28 -11.41
C ASP A 358 24.34 -6.68 -10.29
N GLY A 359 23.76 -7.18 -9.20
CA GLY A 359 24.49 -7.49 -7.98
C GLY A 359 24.59 -6.26 -7.08
N ASP A 360 23.64 -5.32 -7.13
CA ASP A 360 23.65 -4.07 -6.37
C ASP A 360 22.65 -4.06 -5.21
N GLY A 361 22.20 -5.23 -4.77
CA GLY A 361 21.27 -5.38 -3.65
C GLY A 361 19.80 -5.27 -4.05
N ILE A 362 19.49 -4.27 -4.87
CA ILE A 362 18.11 -3.91 -5.20
C ILE A 362 17.54 -4.82 -6.29
N ARG A 363 16.33 -5.38 -6.06
CA ARG A 363 15.71 -6.29 -7.04
C ARG A 363 15.19 -5.57 -8.29
N ASP A 364 15.28 -6.27 -9.44
CA ASP A 364 14.77 -5.85 -10.77
C ASP A 364 13.30 -5.32 -10.79
N SER A 365 12.51 -5.72 -9.80
CA SER A 365 11.10 -5.35 -9.64
C SER A 365 10.92 -3.91 -9.20
N VAL A 366 11.85 -3.43 -8.38
CA VAL A 366 11.92 -2.08 -7.81
C VAL A 366 12.84 -1.25 -8.69
N ASP A 367 14.07 -1.72 -8.93
CA ASP A 367 14.98 -1.13 -9.92
C ASP A 367 15.02 -1.92 -11.25
N PRO A 368 14.32 -1.48 -12.31
CA PRO A 368 14.31 -2.18 -13.58
C PRO A 368 15.51 -1.87 -14.50
N ALA A 369 16.39 -0.94 -14.13
CA ALA A 369 17.54 -0.62 -14.94
C ALA A 369 18.70 -1.57 -14.59
N ASN A 370 19.89 -1.30 -15.13
CA ASN A 370 20.98 -2.25 -15.00
C ASN A 370 22.31 -1.49 -14.88
N GLY A 371 22.70 -1.23 -13.64
CA GLY A 371 24.05 -0.97 -13.14
C GLY A 371 23.96 -0.61 -11.66
N PHE A 372 25.05 -0.81 -10.92
CA PHE A 372 25.14 -0.41 -9.52
C PHE A 372 24.75 1.06 -9.34
N GLY A 373 23.89 1.31 -8.36
CA GLY A 373 23.38 2.63 -8.02
C GLY A 373 22.73 3.32 -9.22
N ASP A 374 21.70 2.71 -9.79
CA ASP A 374 20.93 3.34 -10.85
C ASP A 374 19.54 3.84 -10.38
N SER A 375 18.96 4.77 -11.13
CA SER A 375 17.79 5.53 -10.66
C SER A 375 16.54 4.63 -10.65
N GLY A 376 16.17 4.11 -9.48
CA GLY A 376 15.16 3.07 -9.39
C GLY A 376 14.69 2.64 -7.99
N GLY A 377 15.36 3.00 -6.90
CA GLY A 377 15.00 2.61 -5.52
C GLY A 377 13.57 2.95 -5.13
N SER A 378 12.97 2.14 -4.26
CA SER A 378 11.55 2.30 -3.92
C SER A 378 11.29 3.63 -3.21
N GLN A 379 10.11 4.16 -3.45
CA GLN A 379 9.65 5.35 -2.76
C GLN A 379 9.00 4.88 -1.48
N THR A 380 9.44 5.42 -0.35
CA THR A 380 8.73 5.28 0.91
C THR A 380 7.29 5.78 0.73
N VAL A 381 6.31 5.02 1.20
CA VAL A 381 4.92 5.45 1.29
C VAL A 381 4.75 6.29 2.57
N ASP A 382 3.87 7.28 2.50
CA ASP A 382 3.53 8.23 3.57
C ASP A 382 2.03 8.50 3.36
N THR A 383 1.22 7.63 3.96
CA THR A 383 -0.22 7.50 3.71
C THR A 383 -0.96 8.74 4.23
N ASP A 384 -0.70 9.16 5.47
CA ASP A 384 -1.34 10.31 6.08
C ASP A 384 -0.77 11.67 5.62
N GLY A 385 0.45 11.68 5.04
CA GLY A 385 1.11 12.87 4.49
C GLY A 385 1.77 13.77 5.55
N ASP A 386 2.06 13.26 6.73
CA ASP A 386 2.65 14.03 7.83
C ASP A 386 4.19 14.12 7.77
N GLY A 387 4.79 13.26 6.94
CA GLY A 387 6.22 13.19 6.68
C GLY A 387 6.97 12.12 7.48
N ILE A 388 6.27 11.24 8.19
CA ILE A 388 6.75 9.95 8.69
C ILE A 388 6.30 8.89 7.68
N PRO A 389 7.21 8.09 7.12
CA PRO A 389 6.82 6.98 6.26
C PRO A 389 6.12 5.84 7.01
N ASP A 390 5.21 5.13 6.33
CA ASP A 390 4.39 4.05 6.92
C ASP A 390 5.21 3.02 7.71
N HIS A 391 6.34 2.52 7.17
CA HIS A 391 7.27 1.59 7.86
C HIS A 391 7.96 2.12 9.14
N ARG A 392 7.60 3.33 9.57
CA ARG A 392 8.13 3.98 10.78
C ARG A 392 7.00 4.63 11.58
N ASP A 393 5.77 4.39 11.19
CA ASP A 393 4.59 5.10 11.61
C ASP A 393 3.66 4.10 12.31
N LEU A 394 3.42 4.31 13.61
CA LEU A 394 2.57 3.43 14.39
C LEU A 394 1.06 3.67 14.16
N ASP A 395 0.68 4.63 13.33
CA ASP A 395 -0.70 5.06 13.02
C ASP A 395 -0.72 5.66 11.59
N SER A 396 -0.56 4.79 10.58
CA SER A 396 -0.22 5.13 9.18
C SER A 396 -1.25 6.00 8.44
N ASP A 397 -2.52 5.96 8.82
CA ASP A 397 -3.55 6.88 8.34
C ASP A 397 -3.90 7.99 9.34
N ASN A 398 -3.36 7.90 10.56
CA ASN A 398 -3.48 8.89 11.62
C ASN A 398 -4.94 9.13 12.01
N ASP A 399 -5.74 8.07 12.05
CA ASP A 399 -7.10 8.06 12.57
C ASP A 399 -7.12 7.98 14.13
N GLY A 400 -5.97 7.67 14.74
CA GLY A 400 -5.79 7.55 16.17
C GLY A 400 -5.97 6.14 16.72
N ILE A 401 -6.06 5.13 15.86
CA ILE A 401 -5.96 3.71 16.14
C ILE A 401 -4.56 3.28 15.67
N ASN A 402 -3.95 2.32 16.37
CA ASN A 402 -2.59 1.89 16.03
C ASN A 402 -2.61 0.75 15.02
N ASP A 403 -1.69 0.76 14.06
CA ASP A 403 -1.57 -0.28 13.03
C ASP A 403 -1.51 -1.70 13.61
N VAL A 404 -0.86 -1.89 14.78
CA VAL A 404 -0.80 -3.19 15.48
C VAL A 404 -2.19 -3.71 15.86
N ILE A 405 -3.12 -2.81 16.19
CA ILE A 405 -4.50 -3.14 16.58
C ILE A 405 -5.30 -3.50 15.32
N GLU A 406 -5.13 -2.73 14.26
CA GLU A 406 -5.85 -2.87 12.98
C GLU A 406 -5.42 -4.13 12.23
N ALA A 407 -4.12 -4.41 12.22
CA ALA A 407 -3.54 -5.67 11.79
C ALA A 407 -3.95 -6.88 12.66
N ASN A 408 -4.68 -6.65 13.77
CA ASN A 408 -5.08 -7.67 14.75
C ASN A 408 -3.89 -8.40 15.40
N ASN A 409 -2.76 -7.69 15.54
CA ASN A 409 -1.55 -8.22 16.12
C ASN A 409 -1.58 -8.18 17.67
N PRO A 410 -0.80 -9.03 18.35
CA PRO A 410 -0.82 -9.07 19.80
C PRO A 410 -0.07 -7.88 20.41
N ASP A 411 -0.81 -6.97 21.05
CA ASP A 411 -0.24 -5.94 21.94
C ASP A 411 -0.97 -5.96 23.31
N ALA A 412 -0.38 -6.62 24.31
CA ALA A 412 -1.02 -6.73 25.63
C ALA A 412 -0.70 -5.57 26.58
N ASN A 413 0.31 -4.76 26.25
CA ASN A 413 0.81 -3.60 27.00
C ASN A 413 0.18 -2.29 26.50
N GLY A 414 -0.36 -2.30 25.28
CA GLY A 414 -0.92 -1.15 24.60
C GLY A 414 0.17 -0.14 24.26
N ASP A 415 1.36 -0.58 23.85
CA ASP A 415 2.47 0.32 23.48
C ASP A 415 2.73 0.43 21.99
N GLY A 416 1.80 -0.02 21.16
CA GLY A 416 1.87 0.11 19.71
C GLY A 416 2.84 -0.88 19.06
N LEU A 417 3.48 -1.74 19.86
CA LEU A 417 4.49 -2.69 19.40
C LEU A 417 4.03 -4.12 19.61
N VAL A 418 4.43 -5.01 18.72
CA VAL A 418 4.11 -6.43 18.83
C VAL A 418 4.81 -7.06 20.04
N ASP A 419 3.99 -7.77 20.82
CA ASP A 419 4.35 -8.27 22.13
C ASP A 419 4.96 -9.69 22.03
N GLY A 420 6.30 -9.81 22.08
CA GLY A 420 6.94 -11.10 21.75
C GLY A 420 8.42 -11.25 22.12
N ASN A 421 9.06 -12.29 21.58
CA ASN A 421 10.52 -12.23 21.34
C ASN A 421 10.69 -12.44 19.84
N ASP A 422 11.71 -11.83 19.28
CA ASP A 422 12.28 -12.28 18.02
C ASP A 422 13.44 -13.26 18.34
N ARG A 423 13.43 -14.44 17.70
CA ARG A 423 14.45 -15.49 17.91
C ARG A 423 15.50 -15.52 16.80
N ASP A 424 15.20 -14.89 15.69
CA ASP A 424 15.84 -14.91 14.40
C ASP A 424 16.80 -13.75 14.28
N GLY A 425 16.38 -12.60 14.81
CA GLY A 425 17.00 -11.32 14.53
C GLY A 425 16.52 -10.73 13.21
N ASP A 426 15.29 -11.01 12.77
CA ASP A 426 14.74 -10.51 11.50
C ASP A 426 13.68 -9.42 11.67
N GLY A 427 13.63 -8.78 12.85
CA GLY A 427 12.69 -7.70 13.14
C GLY A 427 11.33 -8.18 13.67
N ILE A 428 10.80 -9.20 13.02
CA ILE A 428 9.42 -9.63 13.24
C ILE A 428 9.32 -10.53 14.48
N ARG A 429 8.33 -10.27 15.34
CA ARG A 429 8.15 -11.06 16.57
C ARG A 429 7.61 -12.46 16.29
N ASP A 430 8.07 -13.43 17.10
CA ASP A 430 7.62 -14.84 17.15
C ASP A 430 6.08 -15.06 17.17
N SER A 431 5.35 -14.05 17.66
CA SER A 431 3.88 -14.02 17.76
C SER A 431 3.20 -13.96 16.40
N VAL A 432 3.82 -13.22 15.48
CA VAL A 432 3.37 -12.95 14.11
C VAL A 432 4.12 -13.88 13.17
N ASP A 433 5.46 -14.01 13.30
CA ASP A 433 6.26 -15.01 12.60
C ASP A 433 6.69 -16.18 13.51
N PRO A 434 5.97 -17.34 13.50
CA PRO A 434 6.37 -18.50 14.28
C PRO A 434 7.53 -19.31 13.67
N ALA A 435 7.92 -19.02 12.43
CA ALA A 435 9.03 -19.64 11.74
C ALA A 435 10.36 -18.98 12.19
N ASN A 436 11.49 -19.55 11.79
CA ASN A 436 12.77 -19.43 12.55
C ASN A 436 13.98 -19.33 11.59
N GLY A 437 13.83 -18.58 10.51
CA GLY A 437 14.93 -17.96 9.79
C GLY A 437 14.47 -16.64 9.17
N PHE A 438 15.44 -15.76 8.90
CA PHE A 438 15.22 -14.51 8.16
C PHE A 438 14.39 -14.76 6.90
N GLY A 439 13.27 -14.05 6.78
CA GLY A 439 12.33 -14.17 5.66
C GLY A 439 11.85 -15.61 5.41
N ASP A 440 11.33 -16.32 6.42
CA ASP A 440 11.02 -17.76 6.28
C ASP A 440 9.55 -18.20 6.31
N ASN A 441 8.56 -17.32 6.45
CA ASN A 441 7.21 -17.31 5.84
C ASN A 441 6.19 -16.58 6.76
N GLY A 442 5.61 -15.51 6.22
CA GLY A 442 4.18 -15.30 6.14
C GLY A 442 3.76 -13.96 6.67
N ASP A 443 3.89 -12.92 5.84
CA ASP A 443 3.27 -11.61 6.09
C ASP A 443 1.85 -11.88 6.58
N PRO A 444 1.46 -11.33 7.73
CA PRO A 444 0.04 -11.27 8.03
C PRO A 444 -0.61 -10.60 6.84
N ALA A 445 -1.61 -11.27 6.25
CA ALA A 445 -2.38 -10.62 5.20
C ALA A 445 -2.96 -9.35 5.83
N PRO A 446 -2.81 -8.18 5.18
CA PRO A 446 -3.37 -6.94 5.70
C PRO A 446 -4.84 -7.18 6.03
N THR A 447 -5.28 -6.75 7.22
CA THR A 447 -6.71 -6.73 7.51
C THR A 447 -7.33 -5.72 6.56
N ASP A 448 -8.39 -6.14 5.87
CA ASP A 448 -9.15 -5.34 4.90
C ASP A 448 -10.61 -5.66 5.22
N THR A 449 -11.17 -4.83 6.11
CA THR A 449 -12.42 -5.05 6.80
C THR A 449 -13.64 -4.81 5.91
N ASP A 450 -13.56 -4.11 4.79
CA ASP A 450 -14.71 -3.97 3.90
C ASP A 450 -14.51 -4.68 2.54
N GLY A 451 -13.28 -5.11 2.26
CA GLY A 451 -12.88 -5.81 1.05
C GLY A 451 -12.76 -4.92 -0.19
N ASP A 452 -12.57 -3.61 -0.03
CA ASP A 452 -12.40 -2.66 -1.13
C ASP A 452 -10.95 -2.64 -1.69
N GLY A 453 -10.00 -3.14 -0.90
CA GLY A 453 -8.60 -3.29 -1.24
C GLY A 453 -7.67 -2.22 -0.65
N VAL A 454 -8.16 -1.35 0.22
CA VAL A 454 -7.39 -0.59 1.20
C VAL A 454 -7.27 -1.44 2.48
N SER A 455 -6.14 -1.36 3.19
CA SER A 455 -5.97 -2.09 4.45
C SER A 455 -6.49 -1.22 5.59
N ASP A 456 -7.06 -1.81 6.65
CA ASP A 456 -7.61 -1.09 7.82
C ASP A 456 -6.65 0.02 8.28
N ARG A 457 -5.36 -0.30 8.50
CA ARG A 457 -4.29 0.63 8.90
C ARG A 457 -4.01 1.84 7.98
N THR A 458 -4.62 1.86 6.81
CA THR A 458 -4.47 2.87 5.78
C THR A 458 -5.84 3.39 5.30
N ASP A 459 -6.91 3.00 5.97
CA ASP A 459 -8.30 3.20 5.60
C ASP A 459 -8.99 4.07 6.66
N LEU A 460 -9.42 5.27 6.28
CA LEU A 460 -10.05 6.20 7.20
C LEU A 460 -11.52 5.86 7.56
N ASP A 461 -12.07 4.78 7.01
CA ASP A 461 -13.45 4.28 7.16
C ASP A 461 -13.47 2.73 6.97
N SER A 462 -12.79 2.00 7.85
CA SER A 462 -12.43 0.56 7.70
C SER A 462 -13.60 -0.39 7.43
N ASP A 463 -14.81 -0.10 7.92
CA ASP A 463 -16.02 -0.88 7.64
C ASP A 463 -16.91 -0.27 6.54
N ASN A 464 -16.55 0.94 6.10
CA ASN A 464 -17.16 1.71 5.03
C ASN A 464 -18.65 2.01 5.27
N ASP A 465 -19.04 2.17 6.54
CA ASP A 465 -20.38 2.58 6.97
C ASP A 465 -20.59 4.12 6.83
N GLY A 466 -19.52 4.88 6.59
CA GLY A 466 -19.54 6.32 6.38
C GLY A 466 -19.35 7.17 7.63
N ILE A 467 -19.05 6.54 8.77
CA ILE A 467 -18.57 7.13 10.01
C ILE A 467 -17.07 6.85 10.07
N LEU A 468 -16.25 7.89 10.10
CA LEU A 468 -14.79 7.74 10.06
C LEU A 468 -14.25 7.11 11.34
N ASP A 469 -13.23 6.28 11.23
CA ASP A 469 -12.63 5.49 12.31
C ASP A 469 -12.18 6.37 13.50
N VAL A 470 -11.58 7.53 13.20
CA VAL A 470 -11.26 8.60 14.18
C VAL A 470 -12.44 9.00 15.06
N THR A 471 -13.65 8.98 14.51
CA THR A 471 -14.89 9.33 15.23
C THR A 471 -15.37 8.19 16.12
N GLU A 472 -15.16 6.97 15.67
CA GLU A 472 -15.58 5.73 16.33
C GLU A 472 -14.68 5.39 17.50
N ALA A 473 -13.36 5.52 17.30
CA ALA A 473 -12.33 5.57 18.34
C ALA A 473 -12.60 6.68 19.38
N GLY A 474 -13.44 7.66 19.05
CA GLY A 474 -13.90 8.72 19.95
C GLY A 474 -12.92 9.88 20.05
N HIS A 475 -12.06 10.04 19.05
CA HIS A 475 -11.14 11.15 18.88
C HIS A 475 -11.85 12.36 18.27
N THR A 476 -11.09 13.42 18.01
CA THR A 476 -11.64 14.65 17.47
C THR A 476 -10.94 15.02 16.19
N ASP A 477 -11.68 14.90 15.10
CA ASP A 477 -11.34 15.47 13.80
C ASP A 477 -12.03 16.84 13.66
N GLY A 478 -11.22 17.91 13.59
CA GLY A 478 -11.70 19.28 13.58
C GLY A 478 -12.07 19.82 12.21
N ASP A 479 -11.46 19.28 11.15
CA ASP A 479 -11.61 19.69 9.75
C ASP A 479 -12.43 18.72 8.90
N GLY A 480 -12.67 17.51 9.37
CA GLY A 480 -13.47 16.49 8.71
C GLY A 480 -12.71 15.77 7.62
N ASP A 481 -11.41 15.52 7.81
CA ASP A 481 -10.54 14.81 6.86
C ASP A 481 -10.17 13.39 7.31
N GLY A 482 -10.78 12.87 8.38
CA GLY A 482 -10.55 11.51 8.87
C GLY A 482 -9.36 11.37 9.80
N GLN A 483 -8.54 12.40 9.93
CA GLN A 483 -7.30 12.33 10.70
C GLN A 483 -7.40 13.02 12.06
N VAL A 484 -6.54 12.61 12.99
CA VAL A 484 -6.40 13.24 14.30
C VAL A 484 -5.72 14.60 14.16
N ASP A 485 -6.43 15.60 14.65
CA ASP A 485 -6.10 17.01 14.52
C ASP A 485 -5.01 17.41 15.55
N GLY A 486 -3.73 17.46 15.15
CA GLY A 486 -2.66 17.48 16.14
C GLY A 486 -1.27 17.90 15.69
N ASN A 487 -0.32 17.72 16.62
CA ASN A 487 1.11 17.70 16.39
C ASN A 487 1.58 16.34 16.90
N ASP A 488 2.58 15.75 16.27
CA ASP A 488 3.40 14.69 16.85
C ASP A 488 4.75 15.30 17.30
N THR A 489 5.14 15.05 18.55
CA THR A 489 6.39 15.56 19.14
C THR A 489 7.55 14.55 19.03
N ASP A 490 7.21 13.28 18.92
CA ASP A 490 8.04 12.08 19.06
C ASP A 490 8.56 11.67 17.70
N GLY A 491 7.70 11.81 16.70
CA GLY A 491 7.87 11.18 15.40
C GLY A 491 7.50 9.70 15.44
N ASP A 492 6.46 9.32 16.20
CA ASP A 492 5.99 7.92 16.29
C ASP A 492 4.63 7.70 15.62
N GLY A 493 4.15 8.68 14.84
CA GLY A 493 2.88 8.60 14.13
C GLY A 493 1.70 9.13 14.94
N ILE A 494 1.72 8.86 16.24
CA ILE A 494 0.58 9.10 17.12
C ILE A 494 0.56 10.55 17.59
N ARG A 495 -0.56 11.24 17.37
CA ARG A 495 -0.65 12.68 17.72
C ARG A 495 -0.61 12.91 19.24
N ASP A 496 0.02 14.01 19.66
CA ASP A 496 0.08 14.54 21.05
C ASP A 496 -1.28 14.56 21.80
N THR A 497 -2.38 14.58 21.06
CA THR A 497 -3.76 14.63 21.56
C THR A 497 -4.32 13.26 21.95
N THR A 498 -3.86 12.21 21.31
CA THR A 498 -4.22 10.80 21.50
C THR A 498 -3.13 10.07 22.29
N ASP A 499 -1.87 10.44 22.06
CA ASP A 499 -0.70 9.89 22.74
C ASP A 499 -0.68 10.21 24.27
N PRO A 500 -0.68 9.17 25.13
CA PRO A 500 -0.52 9.32 26.58
C PRO A 500 0.87 9.82 27.05
N SER A 501 1.94 9.67 26.25
CA SER A 501 3.31 10.13 26.50
C SER A 501 4.04 10.73 25.26
N PRO A 502 3.71 11.99 24.88
CA PRO A 502 4.20 12.73 23.70
C PRO A 502 5.65 13.20 23.74
N THR A 503 6.55 12.29 24.09
CA THR A 503 8.00 12.47 24.13
C THR A 503 8.79 11.15 24.09
N THR A 504 8.15 9.99 23.99
CA THR A 504 8.75 8.66 23.85
C THR A 504 7.98 7.81 22.85
N PHE A 505 8.63 7.42 21.74
CA PHE A 505 8.16 6.40 20.80
C PHE A 505 7.67 5.14 21.52
N GLY A 506 6.47 4.66 21.16
CA GLY A 506 5.85 3.45 21.69
C GLY A 506 5.53 3.55 23.19
N ASP A 507 4.26 3.79 23.52
CA ASP A 507 3.84 4.21 24.86
C ASP A 507 2.69 3.38 25.45
N SER A 508 2.84 2.91 26.69
CA SER A 508 1.79 2.09 27.33
C SER A 508 0.49 2.86 27.59
N GLY A 509 -0.56 2.45 26.89
CA GLY A 509 -1.91 2.95 27.02
C GLY A 509 -2.45 3.61 25.76
N ASP A 510 -1.78 3.40 24.63
CA ASP A 510 -2.30 3.77 23.33
C ASP A 510 -3.58 3.01 22.99
N THR A 511 -4.32 3.63 22.09
CA THR A 511 -5.76 3.51 21.94
C THR A 511 -6.19 2.05 21.68
N THR A 512 -7.01 1.54 22.58
CA THR A 512 -7.79 0.33 22.30
C THR A 512 -9.02 0.78 21.53
N GLY A 513 -9.20 0.30 20.30
CA GLY A 513 -10.45 0.48 19.54
C GLY A 513 -11.67 0.30 20.46
N VAL A 514 -12.59 1.26 20.41
CA VAL A 514 -13.79 1.22 21.24
C VAL A 514 -14.60 -0.02 20.82
N ASP A 515 -15.14 -0.76 21.80
CA ASP A 515 -15.99 -1.93 21.56
C ASP A 515 -17.24 -1.75 22.44
N THR A 516 -18.27 -1.18 21.81
CA THR A 516 -19.47 -0.68 22.47
C THR A 516 -20.34 -1.83 23.01
N ASP A 517 -20.49 -2.91 22.25
CA ASP A 517 -21.36 -4.03 22.62
C ASP A 517 -20.63 -5.18 23.37
N ASN A 518 -19.30 -5.19 23.34
CA ASN A 518 -18.38 -6.18 23.93
C ASN A 518 -18.46 -7.58 23.31
N ASP A 519 -18.72 -7.66 22.01
CA ASP A 519 -18.72 -8.92 21.26
C ASP A 519 -17.31 -9.33 20.76
N GLY A 520 -16.38 -8.37 20.74
CA GLY A 520 -14.98 -8.53 20.38
C GLY A 520 -14.61 -8.05 18.97
N VAL A 521 -15.55 -7.44 18.24
CA VAL A 521 -15.30 -6.53 17.12
C VAL A 521 -15.24 -5.12 17.69
N ALA A 522 -14.39 -4.26 17.13
CA ALA A 522 -14.31 -2.86 17.56
C ALA A 522 -15.22 -2.02 16.67
N ASP A 523 -15.75 -0.92 17.20
CA ASP A 523 -16.75 -0.05 16.54
C ASP A 523 -16.34 0.28 15.09
N TYR A 524 -15.08 0.66 14.84
CA TYR A 524 -14.54 0.97 13.50
C TYR A 524 -14.51 -0.20 12.48
N ARG A 525 -14.91 -1.40 12.92
CA ARG A 525 -14.99 -2.62 12.11
C ARG A 525 -16.36 -3.28 12.22
N ASP A 526 -17.29 -2.64 12.91
CA ASP A 526 -18.57 -3.19 13.33
C ASP A 526 -19.71 -2.39 12.71
N LEU A 527 -20.38 -3.00 11.72
CA LEU A 527 -21.47 -2.37 10.99
C LEU A 527 -22.75 -2.12 11.84
N ASP A 528 -22.78 -2.55 13.10
CA ASP A 528 -23.88 -2.40 14.09
C ASP A 528 -23.29 -2.34 15.52
N SER A 529 -22.52 -1.28 15.80
CA SER A 529 -21.69 -1.09 17.00
C SER A 529 -22.40 -1.31 18.34
N ASP A 530 -23.72 -1.09 18.42
CA ASP A 530 -24.48 -1.31 19.65
C ASP A 530 -25.28 -2.64 19.67
N ASN A 531 -25.34 -3.31 18.51
CA ASN A 531 -25.96 -4.60 18.23
C ASN A 531 -27.48 -4.60 18.48
N ASP A 532 -28.13 -3.47 18.21
CA ASP A 532 -29.57 -3.34 18.24
C ASP A 532 -30.24 -3.85 16.93
N GLY A 533 -29.45 -4.15 15.90
CA GLY A 533 -29.89 -4.68 14.62
C GLY A 533 -30.08 -3.63 13.53
N ILE A 534 -29.92 -2.35 13.81
CA ILE A 534 -29.96 -1.25 12.85
C ILE A 534 -28.50 -0.90 12.50
N PRO A 535 -28.10 -1.00 11.22
CA PRO A 535 -26.71 -0.70 10.88
C PRO A 535 -26.34 0.77 11.12
N ASP A 536 -25.08 1.01 11.48
CA ASP A 536 -24.55 2.31 11.92
C ASP A 536 -24.71 3.40 10.84
N VAL A 537 -24.42 3.06 9.57
CA VAL A 537 -24.72 3.90 8.39
C VAL A 537 -26.16 4.41 8.37
N THR A 538 -27.12 3.60 8.84
CA THR A 538 -28.55 3.97 8.85
C THR A 538 -28.86 4.92 9.99
N GLU A 539 -28.24 4.71 11.14
CA GLU A 539 -28.42 5.53 12.35
C GLU A 539 -27.78 6.90 12.19
N ALA A 540 -26.60 6.97 11.58
CA ALA A 540 -25.94 8.20 11.15
C ALA A 540 -26.67 8.93 10.00
N GLY A 541 -27.75 8.34 9.47
CA GLY A 541 -28.61 8.92 8.44
C GLY A 541 -28.04 8.84 7.01
N GLY A 542 -27.08 7.94 6.81
CA GLY A 542 -26.50 7.54 5.54
C GLY A 542 -27.47 6.79 4.63
N SER A 543 -26.97 6.42 3.45
CA SER A 543 -27.77 5.78 2.41
C SER A 543 -27.24 4.39 2.12
N ASP A 544 -27.95 3.39 2.61
CA ASP A 544 -27.71 1.97 2.33
C ASP A 544 -28.94 1.34 1.60
N PRO A 545 -29.01 1.39 0.26
CA PRO A 545 -30.14 0.91 -0.53
C PRO A 545 -30.17 -0.62 -0.73
N ASP A 546 -29.04 -1.32 -0.64
CA ASP A 546 -28.92 -2.78 -0.73
C ASP A 546 -28.86 -3.52 0.61
N ARG A 547 -28.72 -2.78 1.70
CA ARG A 547 -28.90 -3.20 3.11
C ARG A 547 -27.80 -4.14 3.55
N ASN A 548 -26.57 -3.72 3.32
CA ASN A 548 -25.36 -4.44 3.67
C ASN A 548 -24.56 -3.78 4.80
N GLY A 549 -25.06 -2.70 5.40
CA GLY A 549 -24.34 -1.96 6.45
C GLY A 549 -23.37 -0.90 5.91
N ILE A 550 -23.01 -1.00 4.63
CA ILE A 550 -22.03 -0.14 3.98
C ILE A 550 -22.73 1.01 3.21
N VAL A 551 -22.03 2.12 3.03
CA VAL A 551 -22.51 3.25 2.23
C VAL A 551 -22.71 2.87 0.75
N GLY A 552 -23.83 3.33 0.18
CA GLY A 552 -24.01 3.30 -1.27
C GLY A 552 -24.53 1.95 -1.76
N THR A 553 -24.08 1.46 -2.92
CA THR A 553 -24.56 0.15 -3.42
C THR A 553 -23.42 -0.69 -3.98
N GLY A 554 -23.28 -1.92 -3.49
CA GLY A 554 -22.13 -2.78 -3.76
C GLY A 554 -20.87 -2.28 -3.06
N ILE A 555 -19.70 -2.70 -3.56
CA ILE A 555 -18.40 -2.21 -3.06
C ILE A 555 -18.36 -0.68 -3.26
N PRO A 556 -17.98 0.08 -2.22
CA PRO A 556 -17.78 1.52 -2.29
C PRO A 556 -16.93 1.94 -3.50
N GLN A 557 -17.18 3.16 -3.98
CA GLN A 557 -16.22 3.78 -4.91
C GLN A 557 -15.34 4.69 -4.08
N ASP A 558 -14.06 4.38 -4.06
CA ASP A 558 -13.02 5.27 -3.62
C ASP A 558 -12.14 5.59 -4.85
N ILE A 559 -12.01 6.88 -5.17
CA ILE A 559 -11.26 7.35 -6.34
C ILE A 559 -9.88 7.91 -5.97
N ASP A 560 -9.68 8.28 -4.71
CA ASP A 560 -8.46 8.82 -4.11
C ASP A 560 -7.57 7.71 -3.62
N GLY A 561 -8.18 6.64 -3.10
CA GLY A 561 -7.49 5.60 -2.35
C GLY A 561 -7.33 5.96 -0.86
N ASP A 562 -8.22 6.78 -0.28
CA ASP A 562 -8.15 7.18 1.14
C ASP A 562 -9.12 6.39 2.05
N GLY A 563 -9.75 5.34 1.51
CA GLY A 563 -10.64 4.45 2.27
C GLY A 563 -12.09 4.95 2.40
N ILE A 564 -12.30 6.26 2.26
CA ILE A 564 -13.62 6.87 2.43
C ILE A 564 -14.45 6.78 1.13
N ALA A 565 -15.66 6.25 1.22
CA ALA A 565 -16.56 6.20 0.07
C ALA A 565 -16.88 7.60 -0.56
N ASP A 566 -16.76 7.71 -1.90
CA ASP A 566 -17.04 8.90 -2.75
C ASP A 566 -18.34 9.67 -2.40
N ASP A 567 -19.37 8.95 -1.93
CA ASP A 567 -20.69 9.52 -1.62
C ASP A 567 -20.68 10.33 -0.30
N VAL A 568 -19.77 10.00 0.62
CA VAL A 568 -19.59 10.65 1.93
C VAL A 568 -18.28 11.43 2.05
N ASP A 569 -17.29 11.18 1.20
CA ASP A 569 -16.00 11.87 1.20
C ASP A 569 -16.06 13.34 0.70
N PRO A 570 -15.68 14.35 1.52
CA PRO A 570 -15.52 15.74 1.10
C PRO A 570 -14.53 16.00 -0.04
N SER A 571 -13.46 15.20 -0.13
CA SER A 571 -12.31 15.38 -1.01
C SER A 571 -12.72 15.16 -2.49
N THR A 572 -13.58 14.18 -2.72
CA THR A 572 -14.24 13.82 -4.00
C THR A 572 -15.53 14.58 -4.25
N GLY A 573 -16.10 15.18 -3.21
CA GLY A 573 -17.26 16.06 -3.24
C GLY A 573 -18.58 15.40 -2.83
N GLY A 574 -18.48 14.27 -2.12
CA GLY A 574 -19.48 13.68 -1.24
C GLY A 574 -19.86 14.60 -0.07
N ILE A 575 -20.71 14.06 0.82
CA ILE A 575 -21.23 14.78 1.98
C ILE A 575 -21.08 13.88 3.21
N PRO A 576 -20.23 14.26 4.19
CA PRO A 576 -20.04 13.46 5.39
C PRO A 576 -21.35 13.19 6.12
N LEU A 577 -21.43 12.01 6.72
CA LEU A 577 -22.50 11.70 7.64
C LEU A 577 -22.39 12.61 8.87
N ALA A 578 -23.55 12.93 9.44
CA ALA A 578 -23.59 13.70 10.65
C ALA A 578 -23.79 12.71 11.79
N VAL A 579 -22.76 12.44 12.56
CA VAL A 579 -22.87 11.64 13.78
C VAL A 579 -23.85 12.33 14.73
N THR A 580 -25.08 11.79 14.80
CA THR A 580 -26.18 12.35 15.57
C THR A 580 -26.15 11.88 17.01
N ASP A 581 -26.73 12.70 17.89
CA ASP A 581 -26.92 12.44 19.32
C ASP A 581 -28.31 13.03 19.65
N GLY A 582 -29.32 12.18 19.48
CA GLY A 582 -30.74 12.49 19.48
C GLY A 582 -31.21 13.04 20.82
N ASP A 583 -30.82 12.38 21.91
CA ASP A 583 -31.22 12.74 23.27
C ASP A 583 -30.27 13.76 23.95
N ARG A 584 -29.06 13.95 23.38
CA ARG A 584 -27.98 14.82 23.87
C ARG A 584 -27.30 14.34 25.14
N ASP A 585 -27.12 13.04 25.31
CA ASP A 585 -26.44 12.46 26.45
C ASP A 585 -24.94 12.22 26.24
N THR A 586 -24.43 12.53 25.03
CA THR A 586 -23.04 12.41 24.55
C THR A 586 -22.65 11.04 24.02
N ILE A 587 -23.56 10.07 24.00
CA ILE A 587 -23.41 8.84 23.23
C ILE A 587 -24.05 9.12 21.85
N PRO A 588 -23.32 8.91 20.76
CA PRO A 588 -23.92 8.96 19.43
C PRO A 588 -25.02 7.91 19.23
N ASP A 589 -25.95 8.19 18.31
CA ASP A 589 -27.11 7.31 18.08
C ASP A 589 -26.69 5.87 17.72
N TYR A 590 -25.70 5.70 16.83
CA TYR A 590 -25.13 4.39 16.44
C TYR A 590 -24.46 3.59 17.59
N ARG A 591 -24.35 4.19 18.78
CA ARG A 591 -23.80 3.54 19.99
C ARG A 591 -24.79 3.50 21.14
N ASP A 592 -26.04 3.91 20.91
CA ASP A 592 -27.06 4.06 21.94
C ASP A 592 -28.33 3.27 21.63
N LEU A 593 -28.50 2.17 22.36
CA LEU A 593 -29.68 1.29 22.33
C LEU A 593 -31.03 1.98 22.55
N ASP A 594 -31.08 3.22 23.06
CA ASP A 594 -32.29 4.04 23.29
C ASP A 594 -31.99 5.52 22.94
N SER A 595 -31.63 5.75 21.68
CA SER A 595 -31.17 7.02 21.07
C SER A 595 -32.06 8.25 21.33
N ASP A 596 -33.36 8.04 21.63
CA ASP A 596 -34.29 9.13 21.99
C ASP A 596 -34.65 9.18 23.49
N ASN A 597 -34.17 8.19 24.25
CA ASN A 597 -34.30 7.99 25.69
C ASN A 597 -35.77 8.05 26.17
N ASP A 598 -36.69 7.52 25.36
CA ASP A 598 -38.11 7.39 25.72
C ASP A 598 -38.40 6.14 26.57
N GLY A 599 -37.43 5.21 26.64
CA GLY A 599 -37.48 3.97 27.39
C GLY A 599 -37.99 2.78 26.59
N ILE A 600 -37.94 2.86 25.26
CA ILE A 600 -38.15 1.78 24.29
C ILE A 600 -36.88 1.71 23.45
N PHE A 601 -36.21 0.54 23.46
CA PHE A 601 -34.99 0.37 22.67
C PHE A 601 -35.24 0.50 21.16
N ASP A 602 -34.26 1.03 20.43
CA ASP A 602 -34.32 1.30 18.99
C ASP A 602 -34.70 0.06 18.18
N LEU A 603 -34.12 -1.11 18.51
CA LEU A 603 -34.54 -2.44 18.05
C LEU A 603 -36.06 -2.67 18.09
N VAL A 604 -36.71 -2.28 19.20
CA VAL A 604 -38.16 -2.46 19.40
C VAL A 604 -38.94 -1.46 18.54
N GLU A 605 -38.41 -0.25 18.39
CA GLU A 605 -38.97 0.80 17.56
C GLU A 605 -38.93 0.43 16.07
N HIS A 606 -37.88 -0.29 15.66
CA HIS A 606 -37.63 -0.72 14.29
C HIS A 606 -38.31 -2.04 13.89
N GLY A 607 -39.20 -2.57 14.74
CA GLY A 607 -40.08 -3.70 14.39
C GLY A 607 -39.67 -5.06 14.96
N GLY A 608 -38.66 -5.09 15.84
CA GLY A 608 -38.34 -6.19 16.75
C GLY A 608 -37.88 -7.46 16.05
N LEU A 609 -36.56 -7.59 15.88
CA LEU A 609 -35.90 -8.89 15.76
C LEU A 609 -36.00 -9.67 17.08
N ALA A 610 -35.43 -10.87 17.14
CA ALA A 610 -35.57 -11.74 18.30
C ALA A 610 -34.71 -11.24 19.49
N ASP A 611 -35.28 -10.39 20.34
CA ASP A 611 -34.73 -10.06 21.67
C ASP A 611 -35.47 -10.90 22.74
N ALA A 612 -34.92 -12.07 23.08
CA ALA A 612 -35.54 -13.05 23.97
C ALA A 612 -35.29 -12.77 25.45
N ASP A 613 -34.28 -11.97 25.81
CA ASP A 613 -33.94 -11.66 27.20
C ASP A 613 -34.18 -10.20 27.63
N ASN A 614 -34.60 -9.36 26.68
CA ASN A 614 -35.04 -7.99 26.85
C ASN A 614 -33.95 -7.01 27.30
N ASP A 615 -32.77 -7.13 26.71
CA ASP A 615 -31.64 -6.24 26.99
C ASP A 615 -31.41 -5.14 25.95
N GLY A 616 -32.16 -5.15 24.84
CA GLY A 616 -32.10 -4.12 23.79
C GLY A 616 -31.31 -4.56 22.57
N ARG A 617 -30.56 -5.67 22.66
CA ARG A 617 -29.78 -6.22 21.56
C ARG A 617 -30.48 -7.36 20.86
N VAL A 618 -30.04 -7.67 19.66
CA VAL A 618 -30.57 -8.81 18.92
C VAL A 618 -29.92 -10.12 19.40
N ASP A 619 -30.71 -11.16 19.69
CA ASP A 619 -30.15 -12.48 19.98
C ASP A 619 -29.80 -13.21 18.66
N GLY A 620 -28.52 -13.57 18.48
CA GLY A 620 -28.12 -14.29 17.27
C GLY A 620 -26.78 -14.98 17.35
N ALA A 621 -26.37 -15.50 16.20
CA ALA A 621 -24.97 -15.71 15.91
C ALA A 621 -24.67 -14.75 14.75
N ASP A 622 -23.58 -14.03 14.86
CA ASP A 622 -22.84 -13.54 13.72
C ASP A 622 -21.81 -14.65 13.39
N THR A 623 -21.87 -15.17 12.17
CA THR A 623 -20.97 -16.23 11.73
C THR A 623 -19.77 -15.67 10.95
N ASP A 624 -19.91 -14.45 10.43
CA ASP A 624 -19.02 -13.72 9.53
C ASP A 624 -18.02 -12.92 10.34
N GLY A 625 -18.46 -12.35 11.47
CA GLY A 625 -17.69 -11.43 12.29
C GLY A 625 -17.81 -9.98 11.83
N ASP A 626 -18.84 -9.61 11.06
CA ASP A 626 -19.02 -8.27 10.46
C ASP A 626 -19.97 -7.37 11.26
N GLY A 627 -20.26 -7.71 12.52
CA GLY A 627 -21.18 -6.95 13.36
C GLY A 627 -22.66 -7.26 13.10
N LEU A 628 -23.00 -7.59 11.85
CA LEU A 628 -24.36 -7.93 11.45
C LEU A 628 -24.68 -9.41 11.72
N LEU A 629 -25.71 -9.65 12.54
CA LEU A 629 -26.13 -11.02 12.82
C LEU A 629 -26.69 -11.73 11.56
N ASP A 630 -26.43 -13.04 11.45
CA ASP A 630 -26.93 -13.99 10.41
C ASP A 630 -28.45 -13.88 10.10
N ALA A 631 -29.23 -13.35 11.04
CA ALA A 631 -30.67 -13.16 10.89
C ALA A 631 -31.05 -11.95 10.01
N ILE A 632 -30.12 -11.02 9.82
CA ILE A 632 -30.25 -9.72 9.17
C ILE A 632 -29.70 -9.78 7.73
N ASP A 633 -28.52 -10.36 7.57
CA ASP A 633 -27.71 -10.30 6.34
C ASP A 633 -27.29 -11.72 5.80
N GLY A 634 -27.16 -12.71 6.68
CA GLY A 634 -27.11 -14.15 6.43
C GLY A 634 -25.79 -14.77 5.95
N SER A 635 -25.01 -15.37 6.85
CA SER A 635 -24.07 -16.51 6.75
C SER A 635 -23.14 -16.66 5.53
N ASN A 636 -22.87 -15.61 4.76
CA ASN A 636 -22.21 -15.77 3.46
C ASN A 636 -20.72 -15.42 3.43
N GLY A 637 -20.16 -14.95 4.54
CA GLY A 637 -18.73 -14.69 4.71
C GLY A 637 -18.22 -13.67 3.70
N VAL A 638 -19.04 -12.67 3.42
CA VAL A 638 -18.78 -11.50 2.57
C VAL A 638 -19.66 -10.40 3.15
N PHE A 639 -19.08 -9.24 3.47
CA PHE A 639 -19.77 -8.06 4.00
C PHE A 639 -21.14 -7.86 3.35
N GLY A 640 -22.18 -8.06 4.17
CA GLY A 640 -23.60 -7.78 3.95
C GLY A 640 -24.30 -8.18 2.64
N THR A 641 -23.97 -9.27 1.94
CA THR A 641 -24.65 -9.54 0.64
C THR A 641 -26.10 -10.10 0.67
N GLY A 642 -26.83 -10.04 1.80
CA GLY A 642 -28.11 -10.74 1.94
C GLY A 642 -29.23 -10.09 2.77
N ALA A 643 -29.81 -8.99 2.27
CA ALA A 643 -30.96 -8.31 2.88
C ALA A 643 -32.16 -9.19 3.35
N VAL A 644 -32.50 -9.08 4.64
CA VAL A 644 -33.88 -9.09 5.16
C VAL A 644 -34.37 -7.63 5.29
N PRO A 645 -35.65 -7.30 5.02
CA PRO A 645 -36.04 -5.90 4.94
C PRO A 645 -36.13 -5.20 6.30
N MET A 646 -35.10 -4.40 6.64
CA MET A 646 -35.13 -3.29 7.60
C MET A 646 -35.46 -2.00 6.83
N ASN A 647 -36.46 -1.20 7.23
CA ASN A 647 -36.94 -0.08 6.41
C ASN A 647 -36.87 1.20 7.23
N PRO A 648 -35.96 2.15 6.94
CA PRO A 648 -35.69 3.26 7.84
C PRO A 648 -36.89 4.22 7.90
N PRO A 649 -37.30 4.67 9.10
CA PRO A 649 -38.23 5.76 9.24
C PRO A 649 -37.50 7.11 9.26
N LEU A 650 -37.65 7.88 8.18
CA LEU A 650 -37.14 9.26 8.05
C LEU A 650 -37.62 10.20 9.19
N ASP A 651 -36.70 10.87 9.91
CA ASP A 651 -36.95 12.15 10.65
C ASP A 651 -36.63 13.35 9.73
N ARG A 652 -37.66 13.91 9.08
CA ARG A 652 -37.46 15.02 8.13
C ARG A 652 -37.32 16.39 8.80
N ASN A 653 -37.40 16.49 10.13
CA ASN A 653 -37.34 17.76 10.86
C ASN A 653 -36.18 17.86 11.86
N GLY A 654 -35.41 16.80 12.08
CA GLY A 654 -34.22 16.80 12.91
C GLY A 654 -34.54 17.19 14.35
N ASP A 655 -35.60 16.60 14.88
CA ASP A 655 -36.01 16.77 16.28
C ASP A 655 -35.96 15.48 17.10
N GLY A 656 -35.31 14.44 16.58
CA GLY A 656 -34.92 13.24 17.31
C GLY A 656 -36.11 12.36 17.64
N ILE A 657 -37.14 12.38 16.78
CA ILE A 657 -38.30 11.49 16.86
C ILE A 657 -38.65 11.09 15.43
N PRO A 658 -38.64 9.81 15.06
CA PRO A 658 -39.06 9.35 13.75
C PRO A 658 -40.45 9.89 13.36
N ASP A 659 -40.66 10.26 12.08
CA ASP A 659 -41.92 10.92 11.62
C ASP A 659 -43.20 10.13 11.98
N PHE A 660 -43.09 8.82 12.22
CA PHE A 660 -44.22 7.95 12.60
C PHE A 660 -44.53 7.94 14.11
N GLN A 661 -43.58 8.31 14.97
CA GLN A 661 -43.74 8.39 16.42
C GLN A 661 -44.10 9.78 16.93
N GLN A 662 -43.99 10.80 16.08
CA GLN A 662 -44.30 12.16 16.51
C GLN A 662 -45.81 12.45 16.58
N LEU A 663 -46.59 11.74 17.43
CA LEU A 663 -47.98 12.13 17.68
C LEU A 663 -48.44 12.13 19.16
N PRO A 664 -49.20 13.18 19.55
CA PRO A 664 -49.58 13.41 20.92
C PRO A 664 -50.72 12.48 21.35
N SER A 665 -50.45 11.62 22.33
CA SER A 665 -51.46 10.89 23.11
C SER A 665 -52.41 9.99 22.30
N SER A 666 -52.01 8.75 22.05
CA SER A 666 -52.90 7.72 21.52
C SER A 666 -52.53 6.31 22.04
N GLY A 667 -53.49 5.39 22.08
CA GLY A 667 -53.45 4.23 22.97
C GLY A 667 -53.18 2.92 22.25
N VAL A 668 -52.21 2.14 22.75
CA VAL A 668 -52.07 0.73 22.37
C VAL A 668 -53.31 -0.06 22.84
N VAL A 669 -54.07 -0.63 21.89
CA VAL A 669 -55.25 -1.45 22.18
C VAL A 669 -55.03 -2.87 21.65
N GLY A 670 -54.53 -3.75 22.53
CA GLY A 670 -54.37 -5.19 22.25
C GLY A 670 -55.62 -6.02 22.52
N GLY A 671 -55.93 -6.95 21.61
CA GLY A 671 -56.97 -7.97 21.76
C GLY A 671 -56.67 -9.02 22.84
N SER A 672 -57.67 -9.87 23.10
CA SER A 672 -57.52 -11.14 23.82
C SER A 672 -57.22 -12.29 22.85
N GLY A 673 -56.76 -13.45 23.33
CA GLY A 673 -56.56 -14.62 22.45
C GLY A 673 -57.87 -15.29 22.00
N GLY A 674 -58.79 -14.53 21.42
CA GLY A 674 -60.07 -14.96 20.86
C GLY A 674 -60.66 -13.87 19.97
N SER A 675 -61.50 -14.23 19.01
CA SER A 675 -62.07 -13.27 18.04
C SER A 675 -62.61 -11.97 18.66
N ASP A 676 -61.97 -10.86 18.30
CA ASP A 676 -62.22 -9.55 18.84
C ASP A 676 -62.84 -8.57 17.82
N ASN A 677 -63.39 -7.49 18.36
CA ASN A 677 -63.82 -6.33 17.60
C ASN A 677 -63.22 -5.09 18.28
N ILE A 678 -62.11 -4.62 17.74
CA ILE A 678 -61.30 -3.54 18.28
C ILE A 678 -61.59 -2.30 17.43
N ASP A 679 -62.10 -1.26 18.09
CA ASP A 679 -62.30 0.05 17.48
C ASP A 679 -61.29 0.99 18.17
N GLY A 680 -60.45 1.66 17.38
CA GLY A 680 -59.60 2.76 17.81
C GLY A 680 -60.42 4.04 18.01
N THR A 681 -59.73 5.16 18.02
CA THR A 681 -60.21 6.46 18.48
C THR A 681 -60.22 7.46 17.33
N ASP A 682 -60.18 8.76 17.65
CA ASP A 682 -60.04 9.81 16.65
C ASP A 682 -58.56 10.27 16.55
N SER A 683 -57.66 9.51 17.17
CA SER A 683 -56.21 9.69 17.24
C SER A 683 -55.53 8.44 16.67
N ASP A 684 -54.23 8.53 16.43
CA ASP A 684 -53.37 7.57 15.75
C ASP A 684 -53.08 6.34 16.64
N ASP A 685 -53.76 5.22 16.42
CA ASP A 685 -53.79 4.09 17.34
C ASP A 685 -52.96 2.87 16.86
N ILE A 686 -52.49 2.04 17.81
CA ILE A 686 -51.89 0.73 17.53
C ILE A 686 -52.84 -0.39 17.94
N LEU A 687 -53.30 -1.19 16.98
CA LEU A 687 -54.31 -2.25 17.15
C LEU A 687 -53.72 -3.63 16.82
N ASN A 688 -53.82 -4.59 17.77
CA ASN A 688 -53.28 -5.96 17.60
C ASN A 688 -54.34 -7.05 17.80
N GLY A 689 -54.55 -7.91 16.79
CA GLY A 689 -55.51 -9.03 16.77
C GLY A 689 -54.99 -10.37 17.30
N PHE A 690 -53.72 -10.69 17.09
CA PHE A 690 -53.08 -11.96 17.45
C PHE A 690 -53.56 -13.17 16.61
N SER A 691 -54.03 -14.26 17.21
CA SER A 691 -54.10 -15.58 16.54
C SER A 691 -55.50 -16.02 16.07
N ASP A 692 -56.52 -15.19 16.26
CA ASP A 692 -57.92 -15.53 16.03
C ASP A 692 -58.56 -14.62 14.98
N LEU A 693 -59.82 -14.89 14.62
CA LEU A 693 -60.52 -14.10 13.58
C LEU A 693 -60.99 -12.75 14.14
N ASP A 694 -60.41 -11.66 13.66
CA ASP A 694 -60.59 -10.33 14.25
C ASP A 694 -61.19 -9.29 13.29
N VAL A 695 -61.77 -8.25 13.89
CA VAL A 695 -62.20 -7.03 13.22
C VAL A 695 -61.52 -5.85 13.90
N LEU A 696 -60.68 -5.14 13.17
CA LEU A 696 -59.92 -4.00 13.66
C LEU A 696 -60.29 -2.77 12.83
N ASP A 697 -60.67 -1.68 13.48
CA ASP A 697 -61.07 -0.40 12.87
C ASP A 697 -60.28 0.72 13.55
N GLY A 698 -59.30 1.31 12.86
CA GLY A 698 -58.39 2.32 13.40
C GLY A 698 -59.12 3.60 13.81
N GLY A 699 -60.02 4.09 12.96
CA GLY A 699 -60.90 5.20 13.30
C GLY A 699 -60.57 6.45 12.49
N LEU A 700 -60.15 7.53 13.15
CA LEU A 700 -59.50 8.68 12.48
C LEU A 700 -58.08 8.78 13.02
N GLY A 701 -57.17 9.31 12.22
CA GLY A 701 -55.74 9.34 12.59
C GLY A 701 -54.98 8.37 11.69
N ASN A 702 -53.66 8.37 11.79
CA ASN A 702 -52.77 7.46 11.08
C ASN A 702 -52.55 6.24 11.97
N ASP A 703 -53.21 5.14 11.65
CA ASP A 703 -53.30 3.98 12.54
C ASP A 703 -52.36 2.84 12.11
N ILE A 704 -51.81 2.09 13.07
CA ILE A 704 -51.08 0.83 12.83
C ILE A 704 -51.97 -0.34 13.25
N ILE A 705 -52.27 -1.24 12.32
CA ILE A 705 -53.23 -2.34 12.53
C ILE A 705 -52.62 -3.68 12.11
N ASN A 706 -52.44 -4.57 13.09
CA ASN A 706 -51.93 -5.92 12.90
C ASN A 706 -53.03 -6.97 13.10
N GLY A 707 -53.36 -7.70 12.03
CA GLY A 707 -54.34 -8.80 12.03
C GLY A 707 -53.81 -10.06 12.69
N GLY A 708 -52.61 -10.49 12.29
CA GLY A 708 -51.90 -11.63 12.87
C GLY A 708 -52.22 -12.94 12.14
N SER A 709 -52.80 -13.92 12.81
CA SER A 709 -53.18 -15.19 12.18
C SER A 709 -54.69 -15.29 12.03
N GLN A 710 -55.11 -15.86 10.90
CA GLN A 710 -56.48 -16.21 10.51
C GLN A 710 -57.07 -15.20 9.51
N LYS A 711 -58.37 -14.94 9.54
CA LYS A 711 -59.07 -14.29 8.43
C LYS A 711 -59.63 -12.98 8.93
N ASP A 712 -58.82 -11.95 8.88
CA ASP A 712 -59.07 -10.74 9.61
C ASP A 712 -59.69 -9.68 8.70
N ASN A 713 -60.36 -8.72 9.32
CA ASN A 713 -60.93 -7.58 8.64
C ASN A 713 -60.41 -6.29 9.27
N LEU A 714 -59.43 -5.71 8.59
CA LEU A 714 -58.73 -4.50 8.98
C LEU A 714 -59.30 -3.31 8.20
N ILE A 715 -59.54 -2.23 8.92
CA ILE A 715 -60.02 -0.95 8.41
C ILE A 715 -59.13 0.12 9.04
N GLY A 716 -58.38 0.87 8.24
CA GLY A 716 -57.59 2.01 8.72
C GLY A 716 -58.53 3.14 9.12
N GLY A 717 -58.92 3.94 8.13
CA GLY A 717 -59.84 5.04 8.35
C GLY A 717 -59.48 6.23 7.48
N PRO A 718 -59.91 7.44 7.84
CA PRO A 718 -59.29 8.64 7.36
C PRO A 718 -57.99 8.94 8.11
N GLY A 719 -56.90 9.06 7.38
CA GLY A 719 -55.53 9.15 7.87
C GLY A 719 -54.64 8.25 7.02
N ASP A 720 -53.33 8.39 7.16
CA ASP A 720 -52.33 7.62 6.42
C ASP A 720 -52.00 6.36 7.25
N ASP A 721 -52.63 5.22 6.93
CA ASP A 721 -52.65 4.05 7.82
C ASP A 721 -51.69 2.93 7.41
N ILE A 722 -51.19 2.14 8.37
CA ILE A 722 -50.41 0.90 8.15
C ILE A 722 -51.23 -0.32 8.55
N LEU A 723 -51.51 -1.22 7.60
CA LEU A 723 -52.32 -2.43 7.82
C LEU A 723 -51.54 -3.70 7.44
N ASN A 724 -51.34 -4.60 8.40
CA ASN A 724 -50.68 -5.90 8.21
C ASN A 724 -51.68 -7.06 8.42
N GLY A 725 -52.00 -7.79 7.35
CA GLY A 725 -52.90 -8.95 7.38
C GLY A 725 -52.33 -10.15 8.14
N GLY A 726 -51.09 -10.53 7.80
CA GLY A 726 -50.37 -11.62 8.44
C GLY A 726 -50.57 -12.95 7.72
N THR A 727 -51.24 -13.93 8.32
CA THR A 727 -51.42 -15.26 7.71
C THR A 727 -52.89 -15.63 7.50
N ASN A 728 -53.15 -16.34 6.40
CA ASN A 728 -54.44 -16.73 5.80
C ASN A 728 -55.15 -15.60 5.04
N ASP A 729 -56.35 -15.87 4.53
CA ASP A 729 -57.05 -14.96 3.63
C ASP A 729 -57.62 -13.73 4.38
N ASP A 730 -57.07 -12.55 4.19
CA ASP A 730 -57.46 -11.33 4.89
C ASP A 730 -58.28 -10.35 4.03
N ARG A 731 -58.83 -9.35 4.72
CA ARG A 731 -59.51 -8.21 4.10
C ARG A 731 -59.00 -6.92 4.73
N MET A 732 -58.37 -6.08 3.91
CA MET A 732 -57.84 -4.79 4.33
C MET A 732 -58.46 -3.64 3.55
N VAL A 733 -58.72 -2.53 4.22
CA VAL A 733 -59.28 -1.30 3.63
C VAL A 733 -58.59 -0.10 4.29
N GLY A 734 -57.77 0.64 3.55
CA GLY A 734 -57.11 1.86 4.04
C GLY A 734 -58.12 2.99 4.21
N ASN A 735 -58.68 3.47 3.10
CA ASN A 735 -59.77 4.45 2.93
C ASN A 735 -59.28 5.82 2.43
N ASP A 736 -59.06 6.79 3.31
CA ASP A 736 -58.77 8.18 2.92
C ASP A 736 -57.42 8.59 3.53
N GLY A 737 -56.33 8.52 2.77
CA GLY A 737 -54.96 8.88 3.18
C GLY A 737 -53.96 8.04 2.40
N GLU A 738 -52.68 8.34 2.49
CA GLU A 738 -51.60 7.57 1.84
C GLU A 738 -51.32 6.31 2.65
N ASP A 739 -52.00 5.23 2.33
CA ASP A 739 -52.02 4.01 3.15
C ASP A 739 -50.96 2.98 2.73
N ILE A 740 -50.39 2.24 3.69
CA ILE A 740 -49.54 1.05 3.49
C ILE A 740 -50.32 -0.21 3.88
N LEU A 741 -50.55 -1.11 2.92
CA LEU A 741 -51.25 -2.37 3.18
C LEU A 741 -50.36 -3.57 2.79
N ASN A 742 -50.18 -4.52 3.71
CA ASN A 742 -49.43 -5.76 3.52
C ASN A 742 -50.32 -7.00 3.74
N GLY A 743 -50.47 -7.82 2.70
CA GLY A 743 -51.23 -9.08 2.70
C GLY A 743 -50.63 -10.16 3.59
N GLY A 744 -49.32 -10.37 3.47
CA GLY A 744 -48.64 -11.50 4.09
C GLY A 744 -48.91 -12.79 3.30
N SER A 745 -49.24 -13.89 3.98
CA SER A 745 -49.52 -15.17 3.31
C SER A 745 -51.02 -15.44 3.27
N GLY A 746 -51.65 -15.61 2.12
CA GLY A 746 -53.11 -15.65 2.08
C GLY A 746 -53.73 -15.75 0.69
N ASN A 747 -54.91 -15.17 0.54
CA ASN A 747 -55.54 -14.85 -0.74
C ASN A 747 -56.42 -13.62 -0.43
N ASP A 748 -55.75 -12.49 -0.41
CA ASP A 748 -56.14 -11.32 0.32
C ASP A 748 -56.95 -10.38 -0.54
N ARG A 749 -57.66 -9.48 0.13
CA ARG A 749 -58.50 -8.50 -0.53
C ARG A 749 -58.19 -7.12 0.02
N MET A 750 -57.47 -6.37 -0.77
CA MET A 750 -56.92 -5.07 -0.40
C MET A 750 -57.57 -3.95 -1.19
N PHE A 751 -57.82 -2.84 -0.51
CA PHE A 751 -58.46 -1.64 -1.06
C PHE A 751 -57.82 -0.40 -0.43
N GLY A 752 -56.94 0.30 -1.15
CA GLY A 752 -56.36 1.57 -0.67
C GLY A 752 -57.42 2.69 -0.65
N ASN A 753 -58.13 2.84 -1.77
CA ASN A 753 -59.25 3.75 -2.03
C ASN A 753 -58.89 5.19 -2.40
N LYS A 754 -58.54 6.09 -1.48
CA LYS A 754 -58.16 7.47 -1.81
C LYS A 754 -56.85 7.79 -1.08
N GLY A 755 -55.89 8.32 -1.83
CA GLY A 755 -54.53 8.51 -1.36
C GLY A 755 -53.59 8.00 -2.43
N ASP A 756 -52.33 8.38 -2.38
CA ASP A 756 -51.29 7.72 -3.19
C ASP A 756 -50.81 6.53 -2.33
N ASP A 757 -51.33 5.32 -2.58
CA ASP A 757 -51.23 4.18 -1.63
C ASP A 757 -50.10 3.18 -2.00
N LEU A 758 -49.50 2.50 -1.01
CA LEU A 758 -48.57 1.37 -1.19
C LEU A 758 -49.23 0.03 -0.79
N LEU A 759 -49.33 -0.92 -1.71
CA LEU A 759 -50.01 -2.21 -1.48
C LEU A 759 -49.17 -3.41 -1.90
N ASN A 760 -48.88 -4.32 -0.97
CA ASN A 760 -48.21 -5.59 -1.23
C ASN A 760 -49.11 -6.80 -0.95
N GLY A 761 -49.34 -7.65 -1.95
CA GLY A 761 -50.15 -8.87 -1.84
C GLY A 761 -49.48 -10.00 -1.05
N GLY A 762 -48.15 -10.10 -1.10
CA GLY A 762 -47.42 -11.22 -0.49
C GLY A 762 -47.67 -12.56 -1.19
N ASN A 763 -47.79 -13.65 -0.43
CA ASN A 763 -48.00 -14.99 -0.99
C ASN A 763 -49.50 -15.26 -1.19
N GLY A 764 -49.94 -15.60 -2.40
CA GLY A 764 -51.28 -16.10 -2.64
C GLY A 764 -51.93 -15.70 -3.95
N ASN A 765 -53.26 -15.73 -4.02
CA ASN A 765 -53.98 -15.24 -5.19
C ASN A 765 -54.86 -14.06 -4.78
N ASP A 766 -54.25 -12.90 -4.82
CA ASP A 766 -54.68 -11.68 -4.19
C ASP A 766 -55.55 -10.84 -5.12
N ARG A 767 -56.30 -9.94 -4.49
CA ARG A 767 -57.18 -9.01 -5.18
C ARG A 767 -56.94 -7.63 -4.64
N ILE A 768 -56.11 -6.90 -5.37
CA ILE A 768 -55.61 -5.60 -4.96
C ILE A 768 -56.24 -4.50 -5.80
N LYS A 769 -56.65 -3.44 -5.11
CA LYS A 769 -57.15 -2.21 -5.73
C LYS A 769 -56.48 -1.03 -5.05
N GLY A 770 -55.75 -0.22 -5.82
CA GLY A 770 -55.22 1.07 -5.38
C GLY A 770 -56.38 2.01 -5.14
N GLY A 771 -56.81 2.79 -6.13
CA GLY A 771 -58.12 3.44 -6.10
C GLY A 771 -58.12 4.82 -6.72
N LYS A 772 -57.74 5.83 -5.95
CA LYS A 772 -57.63 7.21 -6.39
C LYS A 772 -56.32 7.74 -5.86
N GLY A 773 -55.31 7.78 -6.69
CA GLY A 773 -53.98 7.95 -6.18
C GLY A 773 -52.97 7.84 -7.27
N ARG A 774 -51.71 8.04 -6.99
CA ARG A 774 -50.65 7.40 -7.75
C ARG A 774 -50.22 6.23 -6.89
N ASP A 775 -50.80 5.08 -7.16
CA ASP A 775 -50.66 3.92 -6.28
C ASP A 775 -49.45 3.09 -6.73
N VAL A 776 -48.73 2.51 -5.77
CA VAL A 776 -47.68 1.52 -5.99
C VAL A 776 -48.19 0.17 -5.50
N ILE A 777 -48.25 -0.82 -6.38
CA ILE A 777 -48.85 -2.12 -6.07
C ILE A 777 -47.95 -3.26 -6.50
N ASN A 778 -47.64 -4.17 -5.59
CA ASN A 778 -47.00 -5.45 -5.85
C ASN A 778 -47.98 -6.61 -5.58
N GLY A 779 -48.14 -7.50 -6.57
CA GLY A 779 -48.94 -8.71 -6.46
C GLY A 779 -48.32 -9.78 -5.59
N GLY A 780 -46.99 -9.92 -5.62
CA GLY A 780 -46.27 -10.99 -4.94
C GLY A 780 -46.39 -12.35 -5.64
N ASP A 781 -46.51 -13.42 -4.87
CA ASP A 781 -46.47 -14.80 -5.33
C ASP A 781 -47.87 -15.36 -5.60
N GLY A 782 -48.31 -15.50 -6.85
CA GLY A 782 -49.36 -16.44 -7.24
C GLY A 782 -50.18 -16.07 -8.46
N ASN A 783 -51.47 -15.75 -8.36
CA ASN A 783 -52.23 -15.36 -9.58
C ASN A 783 -53.21 -14.24 -9.25
N ASP A 784 -52.71 -13.04 -9.41
CA ASP A 784 -53.22 -11.86 -8.80
C ASP A 784 -54.13 -11.07 -9.73
N LYS A 785 -54.96 -10.25 -9.10
CA LYS A 785 -55.88 -9.36 -9.80
C LYS A 785 -55.70 -7.95 -9.29
N ILE A 786 -54.95 -7.19 -10.07
CA ILE A 786 -54.48 -5.87 -9.72
C ILE A 786 -55.26 -4.82 -10.53
N PHE A 787 -55.74 -3.78 -9.84
CA PHE A 787 -56.47 -2.66 -10.43
C PHE A 787 -55.98 -1.32 -9.85
N GLY A 788 -55.19 -0.53 -10.60
CA GLY A 788 -54.71 0.79 -10.16
C GLY A 788 -55.84 1.85 -10.08
N GLN A 789 -56.68 1.87 -11.12
CA GLN A 789 -57.89 2.69 -11.27
C GLN A 789 -57.73 4.14 -11.72
N GLN A 790 -57.26 5.09 -10.91
CA GLN A 790 -57.28 6.53 -11.26
C GLN A 790 -55.95 7.20 -10.95
N LYS A 791 -55.51 8.08 -11.85
CA LYS A 791 -54.18 8.69 -11.95
C LYS A 791 -53.13 7.66 -12.38
N LYS A 792 -51.85 8.04 -12.29
CA LYS A 792 -50.72 7.30 -12.83
C LYS A 792 -50.20 6.36 -11.75
N ASP A 793 -50.35 5.07 -11.97
CA ASP A 793 -50.01 4.02 -11.00
C ASP A 793 -48.77 3.24 -11.46
N THR A 794 -48.09 2.59 -10.51
CA THR A 794 -47.01 1.61 -10.74
C THR A 794 -47.47 0.25 -10.23
N LEU A 795 -47.51 -0.76 -11.12
CA LEU A 795 -48.20 -2.02 -10.85
C LEU A 795 -47.31 -3.20 -11.26
N ASN A 796 -46.90 -4.03 -10.31
CA ASN A 796 -46.13 -5.26 -10.53
C ASN A 796 -46.99 -6.50 -10.22
N GLY A 797 -47.03 -7.45 -11.16
CA GLY A 797 -47.72 -8.72 -11.00
C GLY A 797 -47.01 -9.71 -10.09
N GLY A 798 -45.67 -9.71 -10.08
CA GLY A 798 -44.88 -10.69 -9.34
C GLY A 798 -44.85 -12.07 -10.02
N ASN A 799 -44.87 -13.14 -9.24
CA ASN A 799 -44.78 -14.50 -9.78
C ASN A 799 -46.17 -15.06 -10.11
N GLY A 800 -46.40 -15.49 -11.34
CA GLY A 800 -47.43 -16.45 -11.71
C GLY A 800 -48.29 -16.12 -12.93
N ASN A 801 -49.61 -15.90 -12.82
CA ASN A 801 -50.38 -15.58 -14.04
C ASN A 801 -51.44 -14.51 -13.76
N ASP A 802 -51.04 -13.29 -14.01
CA ASP A 802 -51.66 -12.13 -13.40
C ASP A 802 -52.64 -11.45 -14.35
N LEU A 803 -53.52 -10.68 -13.73
CA LEU A 803 -54.44 -9.81 -14.43
C LEU A 803 -54.23 -8.39 -13.91
N ILE A 804 -53.58 -7.57 -14.74
CA ILE A 804 -53.28 -6.18 -14.42
C ILE A 804 -54.20 -5.27 -15.23
N VAL A 805 -54.81 -4.31 -14.54
CA VAL A 805 -55.63 -3.23 -15.12
C VAL A 805 -55.11 -1.92 -14.55
N GLY A 806 -54.31 -1.19 -15.33
CA GLY A 806 -53.79 0.14 -14.96
C GLY A 806 -54.92 1.08 -14.56
N GLY A 807 -55.77 1.42 -15.53
CA GLY A 807 -56.94 2.27 -15.27
C GLY A 807 -56.79 3.60 -15.97
N PHE A 808 -57.22 4.69 -15.33
CA PHE A 808 -57.11 6.03 -15.90
C PHE A 808 -55.78 6.67 -15.52
N GLY A 809 -54.76 6.53 -16.34
CA GLY A 809 -53.47 7.14 -16.13
C GLY A 809 -52.60 6.93 -17.34
N GLU A 810 -51.32 7.30 -17.22
CA GLU A 810 -50.28 6.69 -18.04
C GLU A 810 -49.46 5.82 -17.09
N ASP A 811 -49.93 4.59 -16.88
CA ASP A 811 -49.46 3.70 -15.81
C ASP A 811 -48.17 2.97 -16.19
N LEU A 812 -47.37 2.58 -15.21
CA LEU A 812 -46.19 1.71 -15.36
C LEU A 812 -46.55 0.31 -14.91
N LEU A 813 -46.44 -0.68 -15.79
CA LEU A 813 -46.91 -2.04 -15.57
C LEU A 813 -45.77 -3.05 -15.77
N THR A 814 -45.62 -3.96 -14.83
CA THR A 814 -44.72 -5.11 -14.87
C THR A 814 -45.54 -6.38 -14.67
N GLY A 815 -45.43 -7.35 -15.59
CA GLY A 815 -46.14 -8.63 -15.51
C GLY A 815 -45.50 -9.58 -14.51
N GLY A 816 -44.17 -9.60 -14.47
CA GLY A 816 -43.36 -10.53 -13.71
C GLY A 816 -43.27 -11.90 -14.39
N GLU A 817 -43.07 -12.96 -13.60
CA GLU A 817 -42.97 -14.29 -14.15
C GLU A 817 -44.33 -14.85 -14.56
N GLY A 818 -44.41 -15.45 -15.75
CA GLY A 818 -45.47 -16.41 -16.07
C GLY A 818 -46.37 -15.97 -17.22
N ARG A 819 -47.70 -15.97 -17.12
CA ARG A 819 -48.55 -15.65 -18.31
C ARG A 819 -49.60 -14.59 -18.02
N ASP A 820 -49.23 -13.37 -18.35
CA ASP A 820 -49.91 -12.22 -17.80
C ASP A 820 -50.87 -11.59 -18.79
N ARG A 821 -51.84 -10.87 -18.22
CA ARG A 821 -52.88 -10.21 -18.98
C ARG A 821 -53.03 -8.76 -18.56
N PHE A 822 -52.60 -7.87 -19.43
CA PHE A 822 -52.80 -6.43 -19.34
C PHE A 822 -54.13 -6.07 -20.00
N ARG A 823 -55.15 -5.71 -19.20
CA ARG A 823 -56.52 -5.49 -19.70
C ARG A 823 -56.90 -4.02 -19.72
N TYR A 824 -57.45 -3.61 -20.87
CA TYR A 824 -58.02 -2.29 -21.10
C TYR A 824 -59.54 -2.37 -21.21
N THR A 825 -60.26 -1.49 -20.52
CA THR A 825 -61.73 -1.51 -20.48
C THR A 825 -62.38 -0.39 -21.26
N SER A 826 -61.64 0.70 -21.51
CA SER A 826 -62.11 1.83 -22.29
C SER A 826 -60.96 2.58 -22.97
N SER A 827 -61.26 3.42 -23.96
CA SER A 827 -60.25 4.26 -24.63
C SER A 827 -59.71 5.41 -23.78
N LYS A 828 -60.15 5.50 -22.52
CA LYS A 828 -59.60 6.44 -21.54
C LYS A 828 -58.46 5.80 -20.75
N ASP A 829 -58.37 4.48 -20.78
CA ASP A 829 -57.38 3.69 -20.05
C ASP A 829 -56.08 3.59 -20.88
N PHE A 830 -55.83 4.54 -21.78
CA PHE A 830 -54.84 4.43 -22.84
C PHE A 830 -53.64 5.32 -22.49
N GLY A 831 -52.44 4.80 -22.66
CA GLY A 831 -51.20 5.55 -22.45
C GLY A 831 -50.13 4.82 -21.65
N ASP A 832 -50.47 3.66 -21.08
CA ASP A 832 -49.59 2.89 -20.19
C ASP A 832 -48.30 2.42 -20.86
N ARG A 833 -47.31 2.09 -20.03
CA ARG A 833 -46.02 1.52 -20.39
C ARG A 833 -45.86 0.16 -19.71
N ILE A 834 -45.61 -0.89 -20.49
CA ILE A 834 -45.28 -2.22 -19.99
C ILE A 834 -43.78 -2.44 -20.19
N VAL A 835 -43.05 -2.80 -19.12
CA VAL A 835 -41.59 -2.85 -19.13
C VAL A 835 -41.00 -4.22 -19.46
N ASP A 836 -41.76 -5.30 -19.29
CA ASP A 836 -41.27 -6.68 -19.32
C ASP A 836 -42.11 -7.62 -20.21
N PHE A 837 -42.89 -7.08 -21.15
CA PHE A 837 -43.88 -7.85 -21.92
C PHE A 837 -43.26 -9.04 -22.68
N GLU A 838 -43.62 -10.27 -22.30
CA GLU A 838 -43.11 -11.47 -22.96
C GLU A 838 -43.97 -11.90 -24.16
N ILE A 839 -43.46 -11.74 -25.40
CA ILE A 839 -44.19 -12.02 -26.65
C ILE A 839 -44.77 -13.44 -26.72
N ILE A 840 -44.13 -14.42 -26.10
CA ILE A 840 -44.56 -15.83 -26.16
C ILE A 840 -45.61 -16.20 -25.11
N LYS A 841 -45.72 -15.43 -24.03
CA LYS A 841 -46.53 -15.76 -22.85
C LYS A 841 -47.69 -14.79 -22.65
N ASP A 842 -47.44 -13.50 -22.79
CA ASP A 842 -48.33 -12.44 -22.33
C ASP A 842 -49.36 -11.98 -23.35
N LYS A 843 -50.40 -11.32 -22.82
CA LYS A 843 -51.50 -10.81 -23.63
C LYS A 843 -51.99 -9.43 -23.23
N ILE A 844 -52.28 -8.65 -24.26
CA ILE A 844 -53.02 -7.40 -24.16
C ILE A 844 -54.50 -7.68 -24.44
N ASP A 845 -55.38 -7.47 -23.46
CA ASP A 845 -56.83 -7.70 -23.54
C ASP A 845 -57.59 -6.40 -23.83
N LEU A 846 -57.95 -6.20 -25.11
CA LEU A 846 -58.69 -5.03 -25.61
C LEU A 846 -60.17 -5.33 -25.89
N LYS A 847 -60.65 -6.53 -25.58
CA LYS A 847 -61.99 -7.02 -25.94
C LYS A 847 -63.13 -6.16 -25.42
N ARG A 848 -62.88 -5.37 -24.36
CA ARG A 848 -63.86 -4.47 -23.74
C ARG A 848 -63.79 -3.05 -24.29
N VAL A 849 -62.77 -2.70 -25.08
CA VAL A 849 -62.59 -1.36 -25.63
C VAL A 849 -63.48 -1.16 -26.85
N LYS A 850 -64.42 -0.20 -26.75
CA LYS A 850 -65.35 0.09 -27.83
C LYS A 850 -64.62 0.65 -29.06
N GLY A 851 -64.75 -0.04 -30.19
CA GLY A 851 -64.20 0.39 -31.49
C GLY A 851 -62.95 -0.36 -31.91
N ILE A 852 -62.45 -1.27 -31.08
CA ILE A 852 -61.37 -2.21 -31.39
C ILE A 852 -61.97 -3.61 -31.34
N SER A 853 -61.94 -4.32 -32.46
CA SER A 853 -62.52 -5.68 -32.57
C SER A 853 -61.70 -6.61 -33.46
N SER A 854 -60.68 -6.08 -34.11
CA SER A 854 -59.80 -6.80 -35.01
C SER A 854 -58.42 -6.13 -35.06
N MET A 855 -57.43 -6.87 -35.54
CA MET A 855 -56.06 -6.36 -35.68
C MET A 855 -55.99 -5.16 -36.64
N ASP A 856 -56.92 -5.06 -37.59
CA ASP A 856 -57.03 -3.95 -38.54
C ASP A 856 -57.40 -2.61 -37.86
N ASP A 857 -57.89 -2.66 -36.62
CA ASP A 857 -58.23 -1.47 -35.83
C ASP A 857 -57.00 -0.89 -35.08
N LEU A 858 -55.86 -1.59 -35.13
CA LEU A 858 -54.61 -1.22 -34.46
C LEU A 858 -53.55 -0.77 -35.47
N ASN A 859 -52.71 0.16 -35.02
CA ASN A 859 -51.55 0.65 -35.76
C ASN A 859 -50.30 0.45 -34.90
N PHE A 860 -49.25 -0.12 -35.49
CA PHE A 860 -48.02 -0.49 -34.80
C PHE A 860 -46.88 0.42 -35.28
N ILE A 861 -46.16 1.04 -34.35
CA ILE A 861 -45.09 2.00 -34.64
C ILE A 861 -43.87 1.64 -33.80
N GLN A 862 -42.72 1.42 -34.44
CA GLN A 862 -41.44 1.29 -33.75
C GLN A 862 -40.86 2.67 -33.41
N LYS A 863 -40.36 2.86 -32.18
CA LYS A 863 -39.68 4.10 -31.76
C LYS A 863 -38.46 3.76 -30.89
N GLY A 864 -37.27 3.77 -31.51
CA GLY A 864 -36.08 3.19 -30.89
C GLY A 864 -36.32 1.70 -30.67
N ASP A 865 -35.95 1.18 -29.50
CA ASP A 865 -36.16 -0.22 -29.12
C ASP A 865 -37.61 -0.49 -28.64
N ASN A 866 -38.40 0.57 -28.44
CA ASN A 866 -39.76 0.47 -27.91
C ASN A 866 -40.83 0.32 -29.00
N GLY A 867 -41.80 -0.56 -28.76
CA GLY A 867 -42.98 -0.76 -29.59
C GLY A 867 -44.19 0.04 -29.12
N LEU A 868 -44.79 0.84 -30.01
CA LEU A 868 -46.00 1.62 -29.73
C LEU A 868 -47.22 1.04 -30.44
N ILE A 869 -48.25 0.72 -29.67
CA ILE A 869 -49.54 0.25 -30.19
C ILE A 869 -50.53 1.40 -30.12
N GLN A 870 -51.12 1.77 -31.25
CA GLN A 870 -52.09 2.87 -31.35
C GLN A 870 -53.43 2.39 -31.88
N ALA A 871 -54.52 3.05 -31.49
CA ALA A 871 -55.85 2.81 -32.03
C ALA A 871 -56.55 4.13 -32.38
N GLN A 872 -57.46 4.08 -33.35
CA GLN A 872 -58.23 5.26 -33.75
C GLN A 872 -59.37 5.54 -32.76
N VAL A 873 -59.27 6.65 -32.02
CA VAL A 873 -60.30 7.12 -31.08
C VAL A 873 -60.91 8.41 -31.62
N GLY A 874 -62.07 8.28 -32.28
CA GLY A 874 -62.71 9.39 -32.99
C GLY A 874 -61.92 9.80 -34.25
N ASN A 875 -61.44 11.04 -34.31
CA ASN A 875 -60.68 11.57 -35.45
C ASN A 875 -59.15 11.60 -35.20
N LYS A 876 -58.66 10.99 -34.12
CA LYS A 876 -57.24 10.98 -33.76
C LYS A 876 -56.78 9.56 -33.45
N PHE A 877 -55.53 9.25 -33.75
CA PHE A 877 -54.85 8.09 -33.18
C PHE A 877 -54.41 8.42 -31.76
N LYS A 878 -54.60 7.46 -30.86
CA LYS A 878 -54.08 7.49 -29.49
C LYS A 878 -53.20 6.27 -29.28
N THR A 879 -52.09 6.45 -28.58
CA THR A 879 -51.31 5.33 -28.03
C THR A 879 -52.17 4.60 -27.02
N VAL A 880 -52.32 3.29 -27.22
CA VAL A 880 -52.99 2.36 -26.31
C VAL A 880 -52.01 2.01 -25.21
N VAL A 881 -50.82 1.53 -25.61
CA VAL A 881 -49.75 1.07 -24.72
C VAL A 881 -48.39 1.21 -25.41
N LYS A 882 -47.36 1.49 -24.63
CA LYS A 882 -45.94 1.39 -24.98
C LYS A 882 -45.38 0.10 -24.40
N LEU A 883 -44.68 -0.68 -25.22
CA LEU A 883 -43.96 -1.88 -24.80
C LEU A 883 -42.47 -1.58 -24.91
N ASP A 884 -41.74 -1.79 -23.82
CA ASP A 884 -40.30 -1.59 -23.81
C ASP A 884 -39.59 -2.79 -24.43
N ASP A 885 -38.54 -2.53 -25.20
CA ASP A 885 -37.68 -3.53 -25.84
C ASP A 885 -38.40 -4.59 -26.70
N ILE A 886 -39.57 -4.23 -27.25
CA ILE A 886 -40.34 -5.06 -28.17
C ILE A 886 -40.31 -4.50 -29.59
N ASP A 887 -39.82 -5.32 -30.54
CA ASP A 887 -40.03 -5.09 -31.97
C ASP A 887 -41.50 -5.37 -32.33
N VAL A 888 -42.19 -4.34 -32.82
CA VAL A 888 -43.60 -4.45 -33.21
C VAL A 888 -43.88 -5.47 -34.32
N ASN A 889 -42.86 -5.88 -35.10
CA ASN A 889 -43.00 -6.89 -36.15
C ASN A 889 -43.18 -8.30 -35.59
N ASP A 890 -42.77 -8.54 -34.35
CA ASP A 890 -42.90 -9.84 -33.68
C ASP A 890 -44.28 -10.02 -33.04
N LEU A 891 -45.05 -8.94 -32.92
CA LEU A 891 -46.43 -8.97 -32.43
C LEU A 891 -47.38 -9.60 -33.44
N SER A 892 -48.26 -10.48 -32.95
CA SER A 892 -49.29 -11.14 -33.76
C SER A 892 -50.63 -11.18 -33.04
N LYS A 893 -51.68 -11.69 -33.71
CA LYS A 893 -53.00 -11.92 -33.09
C LYS A 893 -52.96 -12.80 -31.82
N HIS A 894 -51.87 -13.50 -31.55
CA HIS A 894 -51.72 -14.32 -30.35
C HIS A 894 -51.52 -13.49 -29.07
N ASN A 895 -50.90 -12.31 -29.22
CA ASN A 895 -50.62 -11.34 -28.16
C ASN A 895 -51.84 -10.51 -27.77
N PHE A 896 -52.96 -10.61 -28.51
CA PHE A 896 -54.13 -9.77 -28.30
C PHE A 896 -55.40 -10.60 -28.06
N ASN A 897 -56.23 -10.15 -27.12
CA ASN A 897 -57.64 -10.53 -27.05
C ASN A 897 -58.49 -9.37 -27.60
N LEU A 898 -59.12 -9.58 -28.76
CA LEU A 898 -59.90 -8.59 -29.51
C LEU A 898 -61.39 -8.93 -29.58
#